data_AF-A0A7R9PB65-F1
#
_entry.id   AF-A0A7R9PB65-F1
#
_cell.length_a   1.000
_cell.length_b   1.000
_cell.length_c   1.000
_cell.angle_alpha   90.00
_cell.angle_beta   90.00
_cell.angle_gamma   90.00
#
_symmetry.space_group_name_H-M   'P 1'
#
loop_
_entity.id
_entity.type
_entity.pdbx_description
1 polymer ?
#
loop_
_entity_poly.entity_id
_entity_poly.type
_entity_poly.pdbx_seq_one_letter_code
_entity_poly.pdbx_strand_id
1 'polypeptide(L)'
;MSVTKSCSVVLTAILVCAMLTGSQTPSVQEGRSECPILVEHAREIEEYKPIARKIIDFFLSGDMRGRTYKNLNNFVDNYGPRMLGSSGLRRAVTHVYRGLRRHNFSNVRMEPVNIPVWVRGTESATLLKPRLQRLSMVGLGDSVGTPDGPIRAETIVVRSFKELEALGDKASGKIVVFNQEFISYDDSVSYRLNGAIAAAKAGGVAALIRSVTNHSLLTPHTGLMYYQKGVPKIPGACLATEHADLLHRLYRRGKKLVIQLQMGAHTIQNKTSNNVVADLPGTSLSDKVVLISAHIDSWDIGQGAVDDGGGLMIAWGALVGLKRLGLRPRRTLRVAMFTGEEFGTLGSNQYYRDHADELRDFVFALESDEGVFSPRGLGFTGSERAQCILRHVLQHYESAYFLVALNSNRIVPSVGQYDSDIVLVALTSKRSVPSIKHYDSDIVLVALTSKRSMPSIRHYESDIVLVALTSKRSVPSIRHNDSDIVLVALTSKRSVPSIRHYDSDIVLVALTSKRSVPSIRHYESDNVLVALTSKRSVPSIRHYDSDIVLVVLTSKRIVPSIKHYDSDIVLVALTSKRSVPSIRHYESDIVLVALTSKRSVPSIRHYESDNILVDLQADDTIERHSVGGPYAWRPRPGRTRCPRRSLSLPADTQPAVFHSSPHLCGQYRRAGHGRAGSSCSLLGCARLCSGRPLLRGASRHYDQGGARNVEALRRQGH
;
A
#
# COMPACT_ATOMS: atom_id res chain seq x y z
N MET A 1 -41.84 -9.77 -0.88
CA MET A 1 -41.92 -9.81 -2.37
C MET A 1 -42.03 -8.42 -3.04
N SER A 2 -41.83 -7.30 -2.33
CA SER A 2 -41.85 -5.93 -2.90
C SER A 2 -40.47 -5.24 -2.95
N VAL A 3 -39.49 -5.68 -2.15
CA VAL A 3 -38.23 -4.94 -1.89
C VAL A 3 -37.16 -5.10 -3.00
N THR A 4 -37.14 -6.22 -3.73
CA THR A 4 -36.07 -6.52 -4.70
C THR A 4 -36.24 -5.90 -6.09
N LYS A 5 -37.45 -5.45 -6.44
CA LYS A 5 -37.66 -4.65 -7.66
C LYS A 5 -37.32 -3.17 -7.44
N SER A 6 -37.52 -2.67 -6.23
CA SER A 6 -37.24 -1.27 -5.89
C SER A 6 -35.75 -0.98 -5.81
N CYS A 7 -34.92 -1.87 -5.26
CA CYS A 7 -33.49 -1.61 -5.08
C CYS A 7 -32.71 -1.42 -6.40
N SER A 8 -32.97 -2.24 -7.43
CA SER A 8 -32.30 -2.11 -8.74
C SER A 8 -32.78 -0.90 -9.55
N VAL A 9 -34.06 -0.49 -9.38
CA VAL A 9 -34.60 0.70 -10.04
C VAL A 9 -34.15 1.97 -9.30
N VAL A 10 -34.05 1.93 -7.97
CA VAL A 10 -33.57 3.03 -7.13
C VAL A 10 -32.08 3.28 -7.36
N LEU A 11 -31.23 2.26 -7.41
CA LEU A 11 -29.79 2.45 -7.70
C LEU A 11 -29.55 3.00 -9.12
N THR A 12 -30.32 2.50 -10.11
CA THR A 12 -30.23 2.99 -11.50
C THR A 12 -30.82 4.40 -11.63
N ALA A 13 -31.87 4.73 -10.88
CA ALA A 13 -32.47 6.07 -10.85
C ALA A 13 -31.60 7.07 -10.10
N ILE A 14 -30.89 6.67 -9.04
CA ILE A 14 -29.91 7.52 -8.34
C ILE A 14 -28.72 7.82 -9.26
N LEU A 15 -28.21 6.82 -9.98
CA LEU A 15 -27.12 6.99 -10.96
C LEU A 15 -27.53 7.82 -12.19
N VAL A 16 -28.79 7.71 -12.64
CA VAL A 16 -29.30 8.50 -13.78
C VAL A 16 -29.75 9.90 -13.35
N CYS A 17 -30.28 10.10 -12.14
CA CYS A 17 -30.52 11.43 -11.57
C CYS A 17 -29.20 12.16 -11.32
N ALA A 18 -28.18 11.52 -10.75
CA ALA A 18 -26.86 12.13 -10.56
C ALA A 18 -26.21 12.57 -11.90
N MET A 19 -26.60 11.97 -13.03
CA MET A 19 -26.14 12.38 -14.37
C MET A 19 -27.05 13.40 -15.09
N LEU A 20 -28.34 13.53 -14.69
CA LEU A 20 -29.31 14.40 -15.37
C LEU A 20 -29.70 15.64 -14.56
N THR A 21 -29.61 15.58 -13.24
CA THR A 21 -29.61 16.77 -12.41
C THR A 21 -28.17 17.18 -12.24
N GLY A 22 -27.70 18.06 -13.11
CA GLY A 22 -26.74 19.08 -12.69
C GLY A 22 -27.37 19.82 -11.53
N SER A 23 -27.25 19.27 -10.32
CA SER A 23 -27.65 19.94 -9.11
C SER A 23 -26.63 21.03 -8.92
N GLN A 24 -27.12 22.27 -9.09
CA GLN A 24 -26.75 23.40 -8.27
C GLN A 24 -25.91 22.94 -7.07
N THR A 25 -24.66 23.38 -7.10
CA THR A 25 -23.70 23.24 -6.01
C THR A 25 -24.43 23.41 -4.68
N PRO A 26 -24.44 22.39 -3.79
CA PRO A 26 -24.82 22.66 -2.42
C PRO A 26 -23.83 23.70 -1.91
N SER A 27 -24.33 24.86 -1.49
CA SER A 27 -23.52 25.85 -0.81
C SER A 27 -23.06 25.23 0.50
N VAL A 28 -21.91 24.58 0.44
CA VAL A 28 -21.07 24.35 1.60
C VAL A 28 -20.82 25.75 2.14
N GLN A 29 -21.39 26.04 3.31
CA GLN A 29 -20.88 27.14 4.12
C GLN A 29 -19.47 26.74 4.56
N GLU A 30 -18.51 26.96 3.67
CA GLU A 30 -17.13 27.01 4.06
C GLU A 30 -16.98 28.26 4.92
N GLY A 31 -16.59 28.06 6.18
CA GLY A 31 -15.74 29.02 6.85
C GLY A 31 -14.39 29.08 6.12
N ARG A 32 -14.37 29.62 4.89
CA ARG A 32 -13.16 30.04 4.21
C ARG A 32 -12.78 31.37 4.83
N SER A 33 -11.65 31.43 5.52
CA SER A 33 -10.87 32.65 5.58
C SER A 33 -10.67 33.09 4.12
N GLU A 34 -11.35 34.15 3.68
CA GLU A 34 -11.22 34.66 2.31
C GLU A 34 -9.74 34.91 2.02
N CYS A 35 -9.20 34.16 1.07
CA CYS A 35 -7.83 34.30 0.57
C CYS A 35 -7.76 35.64 -0.18
N PRO A 36 -7.15 36.71 0.38
CA PRO A 36 -7.24 38.03 -0.21
C PRO A 36 -6.14 38.16 -1.28
N ILE A 37 -6.31 37.46 -2.40
CA ILE A 37 -5.45 37.65 -3.56
C ILE A 37 -5.87 38.94 -4.28
N LEU A 38 -4.89 39.75 -4.69
CA LEU A 38 -5.18 40.90 -5.54
C LEU A 38 -5.69 40.40 -6.89
N VAL A 39 -6.75 41.03 -7.41
CA VAL A 39 -7.38 40.65 -8.69
C VAL A 39 -6.36 40.62 -9.84
N GLU A 40 -5.38 41.51 -9.83
CA GLU A 40 -4.30 41.55 -10.80
C GLU A 40 -3.43 40.28 -10.77
N HIS A 41 -3.08 39.77 -9.58
CA HIS A 41 -2.29 38.55 -9.44
C HIS A 41 -3.10 37.32 -9.89
N ALA A 42 -4.40 37.27 -9.58
CA ALA A 42 -5.27 36.19 -10.03
C ALA A 42 -5.38 36.16 -11.57
N ARG A 43 -5.49 37.33 -12.21
CA ARG A 43 -5.48 37.45 -13.68
C ARG A 43 -4.15 37.02 -14.28
N GLU A 44 -3.02 37.50 -13.74
CA GLU A 44 -1.69 37.11 -14.20
C GLU A 44 -1.50 35.59 -14.12
N ILE A 45 -1.92 34.97 -13.01
CA ILE A 45 -1.83 33.50 -12.82
C ILE A 45 -2.61 32.75 -13.91
N GLU A 46 -3.86 33.16 -14.21
CA GLU A 46 -4.69 32.52 -15.24
C GLU A 46 -4.08 32.68 -16.64
N GLU A 47 -3.40 33.79 -16.93
CA GLU A 47 -2.68 33.98 -18.21
C GLU A 47 -1.54 32.96 -18.41
N TYR A 48 -0.92 32.48 -17.32
CA TYR A 48 0.13 31.45 -17.39
C TYR A 48 -0.40 30.02 -17.53
N LYS A 49 -1.70 29.79 -17.38
CA LYS A 49 -2.30 28.44 -17.45
C LYS A 49 -1.98 27.67 -18.74
N PRO A 50 -2.03 28.25 -19.96
CA PRO A 50 -1.63 27.54 -21.16
C PRO A 50 -0.14 27.16 -21.17
N ILE A 51 0.71 28.02 -20.59
CA ILE A 51 2.16 27.77 -20.46
C ILE A 51 2.41 26.64 -19.45
N ALA A 52 1.73 26.67 -18.30
CA ALA A 52 1.81 25.62 -17.29
C ALA A 52 1.38 24.26 -17.87
N ARG A 53 0.25 24.21 -18.58
CA ARG A 53 -0.20 23.00 -19.30
C ARG A 53 0.82 22.52 -20.33
N LYS A 54 1.39 23.41 -21.12
CA LYS A 54 2.44 23.07 -22.09
C LYS A 54 3.65 22.42 -21.40
N ILE A 55 4.05 22.91 -20.23
CA ILE A 55 5.14 22.33 -19.44
C ILE A 55 4.74 20.94 -18.93
N ILE A 56 3.56 20.81 -18.32
CA ILE A 56 3.04 19.54 -17.81
C ILE A 56 2.96 18.50 -18.92
N ASP A 57 2.33 18.83 -20.05
CA ASP A 57 2.20 17.95 -21.21
C ASP A 57 3.57 17.52 -21.73
N PHE A 58 4.55 18.42 -21.75
CA PHE A 58 5.91 18.10 -22.19
C PHE A 58 6.59 17.01 -21.35
N PHE A 59 6.33 16.99 -20.04
CA PHE A 59 6.88 15.97 -19.13
C PHE A 59 6.03 14.69 -19.08
N LEU A 60 4.70 14.78 -19.14
CA LEU A 60 3.81 13.62 -18.99
C LEU A 60 3.58 12.88 -20.30
N SER A 61 3.40 13.60 -21.42
CA SER A 61 3.02 13.01 -22.72
C SER A 61 3.99 13.35 -23.86
N GLY A 62 4.80 14.40 -23.72
CA GLY A 62 5.72 14.90 -24.73
C GLY A 62 7.14 14.34 -24.67
N ASP A 63 8.11 15.11 -25.17
CA ASP A 63 9.47 14.61 -25.39
C ASP A 63 10.20 14.21 -24.11
N MET A 64 9.86 14.77 -22.95
CA MET A 64 10.50 14.42 -21.67
C MET A 64 9.88 13.20 -20.99
N ARG A 65 8.79 12.64 -21.54
CA ARG A 65 8.11 11.47 -20.98
C ARG A 65 9.07 10.32 -20.69
N GLY A 66 9.11 9.91 -19.42
CA GLY A 66 9.96 8.83 -18.92
C GLY A 66 11.47 9.10 -18.97
N ARG A 67 11.93 10.28 -19.45
CA ARG A 67 13.36 10.62 -19.48
C ARG A 67 13.90 10.95 -18.09
N THR A 68 13.12 11.64 -17.26
CA THR A 68 13.49 11.95 -15.87
C THR A 68 13.74 10.66 -15.09
N TYR A 69 12.82 9.69 -15.18
CA TYR A 69 12.98 8.37 -14.58
C TYR A 69 14.18 7.59 -15.13
N LYS A 70 14.40 7.60 -16.45
CA LYS A 70 15.60 6.97 -17.04
C LYS A 70 16.90 7.63 -16.56
N ASN A 71 16.91 8.95 -16.39
CA ASN A 71 18.07 9.66 -15.86
C ASN A 71 18.31 9.28 -14.38
N LEU A 72 17.25 9.15 -13.59
CA LEU A 72 17.32 8.64 -12.22
C LEU A 72 17.95 7.25 -12.19
N ASN A 73 17.40 6.29 -12.95
CA ASN A 73 17.94 4.93 -13.01
C ASN A 73 19.43 4.92 -13.38
N ASN A 74 19.80 5.62 -14.45
CA ASN A 74 21.20 5.72 -14.85
C ASN A 74 22.07 6.35 -13.76
N PHE A 75 21.55 7.33 -13.02
CA PHE A 75 22.31 7.99 -11.97
C PHE A 75 22.54 7.06 -10.78
N VAL A 76 21.49 6.42 -10.26
CA VAL A 76 21.61 5.53 -9.10
C VAL A 76 22.40 4.26 -9.43
N ASP A 77 22.28 3.72 -10.65
CA ASP A 77 23.04 2.53 -11.08
C ASP A 77 24.55 2.83 -11.21
N ASN A 78 24.92 4.03 -11.66
CA ASN A 78 26.33 4.37 -11.89
C ASN A 78 27.05 4.93 -10.65
N TYR A 79 26.31 5.55 -9.72
CA TYR A 79 26.91 6.22 -8.57
C TYR A 79 26.57 5.56 -7.23
N GLY A 80 25.48 4.78 -7.17
CA GLY A 80 25.07 4.05 -5.97
C GLY A 80 24.90 4.98 -4.75
N PRO A 81 25.28 4.52 -3.54
CA PRO A 81 25.28 5.37 -2.35
C PRO A 81 26.28 6.52 -2.47
N ARG A 82 25.87 7.72 -2.05
CA ARG A 82 26.63 8.96 -2.20
C ARG A 82 26.93 9.61 -0.85
N MET A 83 27.34 8.79 0.10
CA MET A 83 27.73 9.22 1.45
C MET A 83 28.83 10.28 1.44
N LEU A 84 28.81 11.16 2.44
CA LEU A 84 29.82 12.19 2.61
C LEU A 84 31.25 11.63 2.62
N GLY A 85 32.14 12.29 1.87
CA GLY A 85 33.54 11.90 1.74
C GLY A 85 33.81 10.69 0.85
N SER A 86 32.77 10.03 0.33
CA SER A 86 32.88 8.86 -0.53
C SER A 86 33.35 9.19 -1.96
N SER A 87 33.85 8.16 -2.66
CA SER A 87 34.14 8.29 -4.10
C SER A 87 32.87 8.40 -4.94
N GLY A 88 31.76 7.79 -4.50
CA GLY A 88 30.45 7.86 -5.15
C GLY A 88 29.92 9.28 -5.24
N LEU A 89 29.88 9.99 -4.11
CA LEU A 89 29.49 11.39 -4.04
C LEU A 89 30.34 12.28 -4.96
N ARG A 90 31.68 12.16 -4.89
CA ARG A 90 32.59 12.95 -5.72
C ARG A 90 32.32 12.75 -7.23
N ARG A 91 32.08 11.51 -7.65
CA ARG A 91 31.73 11.20 -9.05
C ARG A 91 30.35 11.74 -9.42
N ALA A 92 29.37 11.64 -8.53
CA ALA A 92 28.02 12.17 -8.73
C ALA A 92 28.02 13.70 -8.89
N VAL A 93 28.66 14.44 -7.99
CA VAL A 93 28.85 15.90 -8.08
C VAL A 93 29.47 16.28 -9.43
N THR A 94 30.54 15.57 -9.82
CA THR A 94 31.20 15.81 -11.12
C THR A 94 30.28 15.53 -12.30
N HIS A 95 29.48 14.46 -12.24
CA HIS A 95 28.53 14.11 -13.29
C HIS A 95 27.45 15.17 -13.46
N VAL A 96 26.86 15.61 -12.36
CA VAL A 96 25.84 16.64 -12.31
C VAL A 96 26.40 17.94 -12.90
N TYR A 97 27.54 18.42 -12.40
CA TYR A 97 28.21 19.61 -12.93
C TYR A 97 28.46 19.51 -14.45
N ARG A 98 29.02 18.39 -14.93
CA ARG A 98 29.32 18.19 -16.35
C ARG A 98 28.06 18.08 -17.21
N GLY A 99 26.99 17.47 -16.71
CA GLY A 99 25.76 17.35 -17.49
C GLY A 99 25.05 18.69 -17.66
N LEU A 100 25.03 19.58 -16.65
CA LEU A 100 24.45 20.92 -16.81
C LEU A 100 25.22 21.73 -17.86
N ARG A 101 26.55 21.60 -17.86
CA ARG A 101 27.39 22.21 -18.90
C ARG A 101 27.12 21.65 -20.29
N ARG A 102 26.91 20.33 -20.44
CA ARG A 102 26.54 19.71 -21.72
C ARG A 102 25.17 20.17 -22.23
N HIS A 103 24.27 20.58 -21.33
CA HIS A 103 23.01 21.22 -21.69
C HIS A 103 23.16 22.74 -21.98
N ASN A 104 24.38 23.27 -22.06
CA ASN A 104 24.72 24.66 -22.36
C ASN A 104 24.11 25.67 -21.37
N PHE A 105 23.85 25.28 -20.12
CA PHE A 105 23.41 26.26 -19.10
C PHE A 105 24.50 27.28 -18.83
N SER A 106 24.08 28.51 -18.54
CA SER A 106 24.96 29.58 -18.10
C SER A 106 25.26 29.45 -16.61
N ASN A 107 26.40 30.02 -16.18
CA ASN A 107 26.79 30.12 -14.78
C ASN A 107 26.77 28.78 -14.01
N VAL A 108 27.17 27.68 -14.68
CA VAL A 108 27.32 26.38 -14.03
C VAL A 108 28.62 26.37 -13.23
N ARG A 109 28.51 26.24 -11.90
CA ARG A 109 29.63 26.31 -10.97
C ARG A 109 29.52 25.29 -9.85
N MET A 110 30.67 25.02 -9.24
CA MET A 110 30.78 24.23 -8.01
C MET A 110 31.11 25.19 -6.88
N GLU A 111 30.36 25.12 -5.79
CA GLU A 111 30.57 25.97 -4.61
C GLU A 111 31.03 25.07 -3.44
N PRO A 112 32.19 25.38 -2.81
CA PRO A 112 32.83 24.46 -1.87
C PRO A 112 32.04 24.31 -0.56
N VAL A 113 31.99 23.08 -0.04
CA VAL A 113 31.36 22.75 1.24
C VAL A 113 32.34 21.94 2.08
N ASN A 114 32.59 22.37 3.32
CA ASN A 114 33.36 21.59 4.27
C ASN A 114 32.47 20.50 4.89
N ILE A 115 32.88 19.24 4.78
CA ILE A 115 32.08 18.09 5.20
C ILE A 115 32.83 17.21 6.21
N PRO A 116 32.17 16.74 7.28
CA PRO A 116 32.69 15.67 8.11
C PRO A 116 32.77 14.38 7.30
N VAL A 117 33.69 13.49 7.69
CA VAL A 117 33.80 12.18 7.06
C VAL A 117 33.68 11.09 8.12
N TRP A 118 32.48 10.54 8.20
CA TRP A 118 32.15 9.40 9.04
C TRP A 118 32.13 8.12 8.20
N VAL A 119 32.76 7.07 8.70
CA VAL A 119 32.85 5.76 8.05
C VAL A 119 32.20 4.73 8.97
N ARG A 120 31.16 4.05 8.48
CA ARG A 120 30.37 3.05 9.22
C ARG A 120 31.18 1.83 9.69
N GLY A 121 32.09 1.35 8.84
CA GLY A 121 32.84 0.11 9.09
C GLY A 121 31.94 -1.14 9.13
N THR A 122 32.50 -2.24 9.63
CA THR A 122 31.74 -3.49 9.83
C THR A 122 30.93 -3.44 11.12
N GLU A 123 29.71 -3.94 11.09
CA GLU A 123 28.81 -3.87 12.25
C GLU A 123 27.98 -5.14 12.43
N SER A 124 27.69 -5.47 13.69
CA SER A 124 26.82 -6.60 14.03
C SER A 124 26.26 -6.48 15.44
N ALA A 125 25.04 -6.98 15.62
CA ALA A 125 24.42 -7.17 16.92
C ALA A 125 23.90 -8.60 17.04
N THR A 126 24.14 -9.24 18.19
CA THR A 126 23.69 -10.60 18.48
C THR A 126 23.07 -10.66 19.87
N LEU A 127 21.83 -11.15 19.94
CA LEU A 127 21.21 -11.53 21.20
C LEU A 127 21.85 -12.83 21.68
N LEU A 128 22.46 -12.81 22.87
CA LEU A 128 23.11 -13.97 23.51
C LEU A 128 22.17 -14.68 24.48
N LYS A 129 21.30 -13.93 25.16
CA LYS A 129 20.28 -14.46 26.09
C LYS A 129 18.92 -13.82 25.81
N PRO A 130 17.80 -14.56 25.93
CA PRO A 130 17.70 -15.96 26.40
C PRO A 130 18.01 -17.01 25.33
N ARG A 131 18.22 -16.59 24.08
CA ARG A 131 18.58 -17.47 22.96
C ARG A 131 19.58 -16.77 22.06
N LEU A 132 20.38 -17.55 21.36
CA LEU A 132 21.29 -17.03 20.35
C LEU A 132 20.48 -16.60 19.11
N GLN A 133 20.58 -15.33 18.74
CA GLN A 133 19.94 -14.81 17.53
C GLN A 133 20.70 -13.59 17.00
N ARG A 134 20.99 -13.57 15.70
CA ARG A 134 21.50 -12.37 15.02
C ARG A 134 20.39 -11.33 14.91
N LEU A 135 20.71 -10.10 15.28
CA LEU A 135 19.79 -8.97 15.16
C LEU A 135 20.12 -8.20 13.88
N SER A 136 19.08 -7.89 13.10
CA SER A 136 19.17 -6.99 11.96
C SER A 136 19.33 -5.57 12.49
N MET A 137 20.48 -4.97 12.21
CA MET A 137 20.89 -3.68 12.76
C MET A 137 21.66 -2.87 11.72
N VAL A 138 21.63 -1.54 11.87
CA VAL A 138 22.47 -0.60 11.13
C VAL A 138 22.93 0.52 12.05
N GLY A 139 24.19 0.91 12.02
CA GLY A 139 24.73 2.02 12.81
C GLY A 139 24.04 3.34 12.47
N LEU A 140 23.97 4.27 13.42
CA LEU A 140 23.51 5.61 13.14
C LEU A 140 24.65 6.48 12.62
N GLY A 141 24.34 7.43 11.75
CA GLY A 141 25.32 8.38 11.22
C GLY A 141 25.91 9.23 12.33
N ASP A 142 27.21 9.49 12.25
CA ASP A 142 28.04 10.11 13.30
C ASP A 142 28.33 9.22 14.52
N SER A 143 27.75 8.03 14.64
CA SER A 143 27.96 7.16 15.80
C SER A 143 29.41 6.74 15.99
N VAL A 144 29.89 6.66 17.24
CA VAL A 144 31.18 6.05 17.56
C VAL A 144 31.12 4.53 17.45
N GLY A 145 32.22 3.93 17.03
CA GLY A 145 32.38 2.48 17.03
C GLY A 145 32.68 1.91 18.41
N THR A 146 33.09 0.64 18.42
CA THR A 146 33.51 -0.12 19.60
C THR A 146 35.00 -0.46 19.47
N PRO A 147 35.90 0.50 19.70
CA PRO A 147 37.34 0.33 19.45
C PRO A 147 38.00 -0.71 20.35
N ASP A 148 37.51 -0.86 21.58
CA ASP A 148 38.01 -1.82 22.58
C ASP A 148 37.46 -3.25 22.39
N GLY A 149 36.76 -3.49 21.27
CA GLY A 149 36.10 -4.76 20.94
C GLY A 149 34.60 -4.79 21.28
N PRO A 150 33.95 -5.95 21.17
CA PRO A 150 32.49 -6.04 21.24
C PRO A 150 31.96 -5.70 22.64
N ILE A 151 30.98 -4.81 22.71
CA ILE A 151 30.25 -4.53 23.96
C ILE A 151 29.32 -5.69 24.24
N ARG A 152 29.48 -6.35 25.38
CA ARG A 152 28.56 -7.39 25.89
C ARG A 152 27.92 -6.89 27.18
N ALA A 153 26.64 -6.55 27.13
CA ALA A 153 25.95 -6.02 28.28
C ALA A 153 24.53 -6.55 28.40
N GLU A 154 24.02 -6.51 29.64
CA GLU A 154 22.60 -6.71 29.87
C GLU A 154 21.81 -5.60 29.17
N THR A 155 20.63 -5.92 28.67
CA THR A 155 19.82 -5.01 27.86
C THR A 155 18.50 -4.71 28.54
N ILE A 156 18.16 -3.42 28.61
CA ILE A 156 16.83 -2.95 29.00
C ILE A 156 16.09 -2.43 27.78
N VAL A 157 14.77 -2.57 27.77
CA VAL A 157 13.93 -2.09 26.69
C VAL A 157 12.90 -1.13 27.25
N VAL A 158 12.90 0.09 26.71
CA VAL A 158 11.98 1.17 27.08
C VAL A 158 11.21 1.62 25.85
N ARG A 159 9.99 2.13 26.04
CA ARG A 159 9.20 2.73 24.96
C ARG A 159 9.37 4.24 24.86
N SER A 160 9.88 4.89 25.91
CA SER A 160 10.05 6.34 25.91
C SER A 160 11.26 6.84 26.70
N PHE A 161 11.65 8.10 26.49
CA PHE A 161 12.66 8.75 27.33
C PHE A 161 12.23 8.81 28.79
N LYS A 162 10.95 9.06 29.06
CA LYS A 162 10.39 9.07 30.41
C LYS A 162 10.50 7.71 31.11
N GLU A 163 10.30 6.61 30.37
CA GLU A 163 10.52 5.27 30.93
C GLU A 163 11.99 5.03 31.28
N LEU A 164 12.93 5.52 30.47
CA LEU A 164 14.36 5.45 30.80
C LEU A 164 14.69 6.26 32.06
N GLU A 165 14.20 7.50 32.15
CA GLU A 165 14.38 8.35 33.34
C GLU A 165 13.84 7.67 34.60
N ALA A 166 12.68 7.03 34.52
CA ALA A 166 12.08 6.31 35.65
C ALA A 166 12.89 5.08 36.11
N LEU A 167 13.76 4.52 35.27
CA LEU A 167 14.66 3.43 35.65
C LEU A 167 15.87 3.93 36.46
N GLY A 168 16.27 5.19 36.30
CA GLY A 168 17.43 5.78 36.97
C GLY A 168 18.70 4.93 36.78
N ASP A 169 19.41 4.67 37.88
CA ASP A 169 20.67 3.92 37.89
C ASP A 169 20.56 2.49 37.38
N LYS A 170 19.35 1.94 37.23
CA LYS A 170 19.16 0.60 36.66
C LYS A 170 19.59 0.53 35.19
N ALA A 171 19.74 1.64 34.49
CA ALA A 171 20.27 1.67 33.13
C ALA A 171 21.81 1.64 33.06
N SER A 172 22.49 1.89 34.19
CA SER A 172 23.94 1.97 34.25
C SER A 172 24.60 0.65 33.83
N GLY A 173 25.58 0.73 32.93
CA GLY A 173 26.29 -0.43 32.39
C GLY A 173 25.49 -1.29 31.40
N LYS A 174 24.27 -0.87 31.01
CA LYS A 174 23.38 -1.65 30.14
C LYS A 174 23.30 -1.07 28.73
N ILE A 175 22.93 -1.92 27.77
CA ILE A 175 22.48 -1.45 26.44
C ILE A 175 21.02 -1.03 26.57
N VAL A 176 20.69 0.17 26.12
CA VAL A 176 19.31 0.69 26.15
C VAL A 176 18.68 0.52 24.78
N VAL A 177 17.60 -0.25 24.70
CA VAL A 177 16.79 -0.37 23.48
C VAL A 177 15.57 0.54 23.60
N PHE A 178 15.42 1.49 22.68
CA PHE A 178 14.24 2.33 22.55
C PHE A 178 13.28 1.72 21.54
N ASN A 179 12.23 1.05 22.03
CA ASN A 179 11.15 0.50 21.22
C ASN A 179 9.94 1.45 21.18
N GLN A 180 10.16 2.69 20.78
CA GLN A 180 9.09 3.67 20.56
C GLN A 180 8.24 3.22 19.37
N GLU A 181 6.92 3.14 19.55
CA GLU A 181 5.98 2.90 18.45
C GLU A 181 5.95 4.12 17.51
N PHE A 182 5.91 3.86 16.21
CA PHE A 182 5.88 4.92 15.21
C PHE A 182 4.55 5.68 15.25
N ILE A 183 4.61 7.01 15.34
CA ILE A 183 3.45 7.90 15.30
C ILE A 183 3.45 8.66 13.97
N SER A 184 4.46 9.51 13.81
CA SER A 184 4.85 10.18 12.58
C SER A 184 6.38 10.17 12.51
N TYR A 185 6.96 10.55 11.36
CA TYR A 185 8.41 10.68 11.26
C TYR A 185 8.92 11.75 12.24
N ASP A 186 8.32 12.93 12.26
CA ASP A 186 8.74 14.06 13.12
C ASP A 186 8.66 13.75 14.61
N ASP A 187 7.61 13.06 15.05
CA ASP A 187 7.48 12.69 16.47
C ASP A 187 8.50 11.60 16.86
N SER A 188 8.74 10.65 15.96
CA SER A 188 9.49 9.43 16.26
C SER A 188 11.00 9.59 16.03
N VAL A 189 11.43 10.50 15.14
CA VAL A 189 12.85 10.71 14.78
C VAL A 189 13.69 11.20 15.98
N SER A 190 13.04 11.81 16.98
CA SER A 190 13.68 12.26 18.22
C SER A 190 14.49 11.15 18.92
N TYR A 191 14.05 9.90 18.86
CA TYR A 191 14.76 8.75 19.43
C TYR A 191 16.02 8.39 18.64
N ARG A 192 16.00 8.53 17.32
CA ARG A 192 17.19 8.37 16.47
C ARG A 192 18.21 9.46 16.79
N LEU A 193 17.75 10.71 16.85
CA LEU A 193 18.61 11.88 17.06
C LEU A 193 19.25 11.88 18.45
N ASN A 194 18.47 11.58 19.50
CA ASN A 194 18.86 11.84 20.89
C ASN A 194 18.97 10.58 21.77
N GLY A 195 18.66 9.39 21.26
CA GLY A 195 18.65 8.15 22.03
C GLY A 195 19.99 7.82 22.69
N ALA A 196 21.10 8.03 21.98
CA ALA A 196 22.44 7.83 22.54
C ALA A 196 22.76 8.81 23.68
N ILE A 197 22.34 10.08 23.56
CA ILE A 197 22.52 11.09 24.61
C ILE A 197 21.73 10.67 25.86
N ALA A 198 20.45 10.29 25.68
CA ALA A 198 19.60 9.89 26.79
C ALA A 198 20.14 8.63 27.50
N ALA A 199 20.52 7.61 26.74
CA ALA A 199 21.12 6.39 27.29
C ALA A 199 22.45 6.67 28.02
N ALA A 200 23.32 7.50 27.45
CA ALA A 200 24.60 7.85 28.09
C ALA A 200 24.41 8.62 29.40
N LYS A 201 23.44 9.55 29.47
CA LYS A 201 23.10 10.26 30.72
C LYS A 201 22.62 9.32 31.82
N ALA A 202 21.96 8.22 31.46
CA ALA A 202 21.53 7.18 32.39
C ALA A 202 22.63 6.13 32.70
N GLY A 203 23.86 6.35 32.24
CA GLY A 203 25.00 5.43 32.42
C GLY A 203 24.99 4.22 31.49
N GLY A 204 24.12 4.19 30.48
CA GLY A 204 24.08 3.15 29.46
C GLY A 204 25.34 3.13 28.60
N VAL A 205 25.70 1.96 28.09
CA VAL A 205 26.93 1.73 27.31
C VAL A 205 26.72 1.68 25.80
N ALA A 206 25.47 1.57 25.34
CA ALA A 206 25.07 1.78 23.94
C ALA A 206 23.56 2.04 23.85
N ALA A 207 23.11 2.64 22.74
CA ALA A 207 21.71 2.83 22.41
C ALA A 207 21.33 2.09 21.13
N LEU A 208 20.23 1.32 21.19
CA LEU A 208 19.63 0.65 20.04
C LEU A 208 18.23 1.18 19.82
N ILE A 209 17.94 1.74 18.65
CA ILE A 209 16.68 2.42 18.36
C ILE A 209 15.82 1.55 17.45
N ARG A 210 14.52 1.46 17.70
CA ARG A 210 13.59 0.93 16.69
C ARG A 210 13.64 1.83 15.46
N SER A 211 13.78 1.25 14.27
CA SER A 211 13.77 2.01 13.01
C SER A 211 12.54 2.90 12.92
N VAL A 212 12.75 4.14 12.48
CA VAL A 212 11.75 5.21 12.42
C VAL A 212 10.86 4.99 11.19
N THR A 213 9.95 4.01 11.30
CA THR A 213 9.03 3.61 10.23
C THR A 213 7.83 2.86 10.81
N ASN A 214 6.68 2.94 10.14
CA ASN A 214 5.50 2.14 10.47
C ASN A 214 5.68 0.66 10.07
N HIS A 215 6.35 0.40 8.94
CA HIS A 215 6.53 -0.93 8.35
C HIS A 215 8.01 -1.20 8.06
N SER A 216 8.39 -2.47 8.13
CA SER A 216 9.74 -2.97 7.89
C SER A 216 9.65 -4.37 7.33
N LEU A 217 10.65 -4.75 6.53
CA LEU A 217 10.87 -6.11 6.04
C LEU A 217 12.19 -6.64 6.57
N LEU A 218 12.38 -6.55 7.89
CA LEU A 218 13.64 -6.77 8.59
C LEU A 218 14.77 -5.80 8.16
N THR A 219 14.41 -4.65 7.61
CA THR A 219 15.32 -3.63 7.03
C THR A 219 15.51 -2.47 8.02
N PRO A 220 16.63 -2.38 8.74
CA PRO A 220 16.87 -1.32 9.70
C PRO A 220 17.23 -0.01 8.99
N HIS A 221 16.78 1.12 9.55
CA HIS A 221 16.98 2.46 8.95
C HIS A 221 18.12 3.21 9.64
N THR A 222 19.08 3.71 8.86
CA THR A 222 20.10 4.65 9.37
C THR A 222 19.54 6.07 9.43
N GLY A 223 20.37 7.00 9.85
CA GLY A 223 20.12 8.43 9.84
C GLY A 223 21.05 9.13 10.81
N LEU A 224 21.08 10.45 10.77
CA LEU A 224 21.91 11.23 11.68
C LEU A 224 21.50 10.98 13.13
N MET A 225 22.49 10.96 14.03
CA MET A 225 22.32 11.12 15.46
C MET A 225 23.24 12.22 15.98
N TYR A 226 22.98 12.71 17.19
CA TYR A 226 23.78 13.76 17.80
C TYR A 226 24.50 13.26 19.06
N TYR A 227 25.62 13.91 19.35
CA TYR A 227 26.28 13.87 20.65
C TYR A 227 26.17 15.23 21.35
N GLN A 228 26.16 15.21 22.68
CA GLN A 228 26.12 16.42 23.50
C GLN A 228 27.46 16.62 24.21
N LYS A 229 27.97 17.85 24.22
CA LYS A 229 29.17 18.22 25.00
C LYS A 229 28.96 17.89 26.49
N GLY A 230 29.95 17.25 27.11
CA GLY A 230 29.91 16.85 28.52
C GLY A 230 29.17 15.53 28.80
N VAL A 231 28.59 14.88 27.77
CA VAL A 231 27.99 13.54 27.87
C VAL A 231 28.92 12.54 27.19
N PRO A 232 29.21 11.37 27.79
CA PRO A 232 30.02 10.33 27.15
C PRO A 232 29.43 9.91 25.80
N LYS A 233 30.28 9.80 24.77
CA LYS A 233 29.86 9.27 23.48
C LYS A 233 29.76 7.75 23.57
N ILE A 234 28.57 7.20 23.31
CA ILE A 234 28.33 5.76 23.26
C ILE A 234 27.87 5.34 21.85
N PRO A 235 28.09 4.08 21.44
CA PRO A 235 27.59 3.56 20.18
C PRO A 235 26.07 3.62 20.08
N GLY A 236 25.58 3.92 18.88
CA GLY A 236 24.18 4.13 18.53
C GLY A 236 23.86 3.43 17.22
N ALA A 237 22.85 2.57 17.23
CA ALA A 237 22.41 1.84 16.04
C ALA A 237 20.89 1.71 16.01
N CYS A 238 20.32 1.55 14.83
CA CYS A 238 18.92 1.14 14.65
C CYS A 238 18.81 -0.38 14.53
N LEU A 239 17.70 -0.91 15.04
CA LEU A 239 17.22 -2.27 14.84
C LEU A 239 16.03 -2.26 13.87
N ALA A 240 15.86 -3.35 13.12
CA ALA A 240 14.61 -3.60 12.42
C ALA A 240 13.44 -3.68 13.44
N THR A 241 12.25 -3.23 13.06
CA THR A 241 11.13 -3.05 13.99
C THR A 241 10.73 -4.38 14.65
N GLU A 242 10.79 -5.47 13.91
CA GLU A 242 10.44 -6.83 14.35
C GLU A 242 11.38 -7.32 15.46
N HIS A 243 12.66 -6.96 15.37
CA HIS A 243 13.64 -7.29 16.40
C HIS A 243 13.48 -6.42 17.64
N ALA A 244 13.21 -5.11 17.49
CA ALA A 244 12.90 -4.25 18.62
C ALA A 244 11.65 -4.75 19.39
N ASP A 245 10.60 -5.14 18.66
CA ASP A 245 9.38 -5.70 19.25
C ASP A 245 9.60 -7.07 19.90
N LEU A 246 10.42 -7.94 19.28
CA LEU A 246 10.83 -9.20 19.90
C LEU A 246 11.53 -8.96 21.25
N LEU A 247 12.52 -8.05 21.28
CA LEU A 247 13.25 -7.73 22.51
C LEU A 247 12.30 -7.18 23.56
N HIS A 248 11.39 -6.29 23.18
CA HIS A 248 10.39 -5.74 24.09
C HIS A 248 9.48 -6.82 24.68
N ARG A 249 8.97 -7.75 23.87
CA ARG A 249 8.14 -8.87 24.37
C ARG A 249 8.92 -9.78 25.33
N LEU A 250 10.19 -10.08 25.04
CA LEU A 250 11.02 -10.90 25.92
C LEU A 250 11.32 -10.19 27.25
N TYR A 251 11.66 -8.90 27.18
CA TYR A 251 11.91 -8.07 28.36
C TYR A 251 10.69 -7.99 29.29
N ARG A 252 9.49 -7.73 28.72
CA ARG A 252 8.23 -7.71 29.49
C ARG A 252 7.86 -9.04 30.14
N ARG A 253 8.35 -10.16 29.60
CA ARG A 253 8.20 -11.51 30.19
C ARG A 253 9.24 -11.80 31.29
N GLY A 254 9.98 -10.79 31.74
CA GLY A 254 11.03 -10.93 32.75
C GLY A 254 12.25 -11.73 32.28
N LYS A 255 12.44 -11.90 30.96
CA LYS A 255 13.63 -12.60 30.45
C LYS A 255 14.82 -11.67 30.50
N LYS A 256 15.93 -12.17 31.05
CA LYS A 256 17.22 -11.48 30.99
C LYS A 256 17.73 -11.44 29.54
N LEU A 257 17.93 -10.22 29.04
CA LEU A 257 18.49 -9.95 27.72
C LEU A 257 19.96 -9.62 27.85
N VAL A 258 20.79 -10.20 26.99
CA VAL A 258 22.20 -9.84 26.86
C VAL A 258 22.52 -9.72 25.39
N ILE A 259 22.97 -8.55 24.96
CA ILE A 259 23.35 -8.28 23.56
C ILE A 259 24.86 -8.10 23.48
N GLN A 260 25.45 -8.67 22.42
CA GLN A 260 26.76 -8.31 21.93
C GLN A 260 26.63 -7.34 20.76
N LEU A 261 27.22 -6.15 20.86
CA LEU A 261 27.28 -5.13 19.81
C LEU A 261 28.73 -4.89 19.40
N GLN A 262 28.99 -4.91 18.10
CA GLN A 262 30.27 -4.52 17.50
C GLN A 262 30.01 -3.51 16.39
N MET A 263 30.71 -2.39 16.42
CA MET A 263 30.63 -1.35 15.38
C MET A 263 32.03 -0.88 15.01
N GLY A 264 32.36 -0.88 13.72
CA GLY A 264 33.62 -0.35 13.18
C GLY A 264 33.58 1.15 12.89
N ALA A 265 32.55 1.85 13.37
CA ALA A 265 32.28 3.24 13.02
C ALA A 265 33.37 4.18 13.54
N HIS A 266 33.83 5.11 12.70
CA HIS A 266 34.85 6.08 13.08
C HIS A 266 34.77 7.33 12.19
N THR A 267 35.24 8.45 12.73
CA THR A 267 35.35 9.71 11.99
C THR A 267 36.80 9.95 11.60
N ILE A 268 37.02 10.37 10.36
CA ILE A 268 38.34 10.76 9.86
C ILE A 268 38.37 12.27 9.57
N GLN A 269 39.52 12.76 9.09
CA GLN A 269 39.67 14.17 8.75
C GLN A 269 38.59 14.66 7.78
N ASN A 270 38.03 15.83 8.09
CA ASN A 270 37.09 16.54 7.24
C ASN A 270 37.66 16.75 5.83
N LYS A 271 36.76 16.80 4.85
CA LYS A 271 37.11 17.01 3.44
C LYS A 271 36.28 18.13 2.86
N THR A 272 36.68 18.61 1.69
CA THR A 272 35.87 19.53 0.89
C THR A 272 35.11 18.74 -0.16
N SER A 273 33.81 19.00 -0.27
CA SER A 273 32.95 18.64 -1.41
C SER A 273 32.40 19.91 -2.04
N ASN A 274 31.40 19.82 -2.93
CA ASN A 274 30.80 20.99 -3.56
C ASN A 274 29.30 20.84 -3.75
N ASN A 275 28.57 21.92 -3.52
CA ASN A 275 27.27 22.14 -4.13
C ASN A 275 27.45 22.34 -5.64
N VAL A 276 26.44 22.00 -6.43
CA VAL A 276 26.41 22.31 -7.87
C VAL A 276 25.29 23.31 -8.14
N VAL A 277 25.63 24.44 -8.75
CA VAL A 277 24.68 25.53 -9.02
C VAL A 277 24.66 25.86 -10.50
N ALA A 278 23.49 26.12 -11.06
CA ALA A 278 23.32 26.58 -12.43
C ALA A 278 22.13 27.54 -12.58
N ASP A 279 22.26 28.50 -13.50
CA ASP A 279 21.23 29.51 -13.75
C ASP A 279 20.63 29.34 -15.16
N LEU A 280 19.30 29.46 -15.24
CA LEU A 280 18.57 29.82 -16.45
C LEU A 280 18.22 31.31 -16.35
N PRO A 281 18.92 32.20 -17.09
CA PRO A 281 18.80 33.64 -16.93
C PRO A 281 17.41 34.13 -17.29
N GLY A 282 16.87 34.98 -16.43
CA GLY A 282 15.61 35.67 -16.63
C GLY A 282 15.66 36.70 -17.78
N THR A 283 14.57 37.46 -17.90
CA THR A 283 14.43 38.54 -18.89
C THR A 283 14.27 39.88 -18.18
N SER A 284 13.04 40.31 -17.91
CA SER A 284 12.74 41.64 -17.36
C SER A 284 13.09 41.82 -15.88
N LEU A 285 13.32 40.74 -15.13
CA LEU A 285 13.64 40.75 -13.70
C LEU A 285 14.82 39.80 -13.42
N SER A 286 15.86 39.83 -14.26
CA SER A 286 16.96 38.86 -14.23
C SER A 286 17.82 38.89 -12.97
N ASP A 287 17.77 39.98 -12.21
CA ASP A 287 18.38 40.13 -10.88
C ASP A 287 17.66 39.28 -9.81
N LYS A 288 16.35 39.04 -9.97
CA LYS A 288 15.55 38.25 -9.03
C LYS A 288 15.68 36.76 -9.27
N VAL A 289 15.76 35.99 -8.19
CA VAL A 289 16.05 34.55 -8.21
C VAL A 289 14.87 33.74 -7.67
N VAL A 290 14.44 32.75 -8.45
CA VAL A 290 13.65 31.62 -7.98
C VAL A 290 14.60 30.44 -7.82
N LEU A 291 14.72 29.90 -6.61
CA LEU A 291 15.58 28.76 -6.31
C LEU A 291 14.78 27.46 -6.36
N ILE A 292 15.28 26.47 -7.10
CA ILE A 292 14.82 25.08 -7.03
C ILE A 292 16.00 24.22 -6.55
N SER A 293 15.81 23.44 -5.49
CA SER A 293 16.87 22.62 -4.91
C SER A 293 16.45 21.18 -4.67
N ALA A 294 17.49 20.40 -4.37
CA ALA A 294 17.53 18.98 -4.06
C ALA A 294 18.93 18.69 -3.49
N HIS A 295 19.17 17.51 -2.92
CA HIS A 295 20.51 17.14 -2.48
C HIS A 295 21.14 15.99 -3.27
N ILE A 296 22.48 15.99 -3.34
CA ILE A 296 23.28 15.05 -4.13
C ILE A 296 23.71 13.86 -3.29
N ASP A 297 23.98 14.06 -2.01
CA ASP A 297 24.37 12.99 -1.10
C ASP A 297 23.19 12.06 -0.78
N SER A 298 23.53 10.94 -0.16
CA SER A 298 22.56 9.98 0.37
C SER A 298 23.25 9.16 1.45
N TRP A 299 22.50 8.48 2.30
CA TRP A 299 23.04 7.39 3.12
C TRP A 299 23.69 6.26 2.29
N ASP A 300 24.51 5.47 2.98
CA ASP A 300 25.41 4.46 2.43
C ASP A 300 24.83 3.04 2.32
N ILE A 301 23.61 2.82 2.81
CA ILE A 301 22.99 1.48 2.88
C ILE A 301 22.05 1.16 1.71
N GLY A 302 21.79 2.15 0.84
CA GLY A 302 20.97 2.02 -0.36
C GLY A 302 21.65 2.65 -1.57
N GLN A 303 20.86 3.09 -2.54
CA GLN A 303 21.36 3.82 -3.71
C GLN A 303 20.89 5.29 -3.73
N GLY A 304 20.18 5.74 -2.70
CA GLY A 304 19.64 7.09 -2.58
C GLY A 304 18.75 7.46 -3.77
N ALA A 305 17.78 6.61 -4.11
CA ALA A 305 16.92 6.78 -5.27
C ALA A 305 15.74 7.72 -5.00
N VAL A 306 15.05 7.50 -3.88
CA VAL A 306 13.97 8.38 -3.42
C VAL A 306 14.53 9.58 -2.67
N ASP A 307 15.56 9.36 -1.87
CA ASP A 307 16.26 10.31 -1.00
C ASP A 307 17.76 10.36 -1.40
N ASP A 308 18.21 11.33 -2.21
CA ASP A 308 17.38 12.26 -2.99
C ASP A 308 17.75 12.27 -4.49
N GLY A 309 18.02 11.08 -5.04
CA GLY A 309 18.23 10.95 -6.49
C GLY A 309 17.03 11.48 -7.30
N GLY A 310 15.82 11.26 -6.78
CA GLY A 310 14.56 11.63 -7.37
C GLY A 310 14.36 13.14 -7.46
N GLY A 311 14.44 13.83 -6.32
CA GLY A 311 14.36 15.28 -6.25
C GLY A 311 15.47 15.95 -7.03
N LEU A 312 16.69 15.39 -7.00
CA LEU A 312 17.79 15.86 -7.84
C LEU A 312 17.44 15.84 -9.34
N MET A 313 16.77 14.77 -9.81
CA MET A 313 16.32 14.68 -11.20
C MET A 313 15.10 15.56 -11.50
N ILE A 314 14.26 15.85 -10.52
CA ILE A 314 13.15 16.83 -10.64
C ILE A 314 13.73 18.23 -10.81
N ALA A 315 14.63 18.66 -9.93
CA ALA A 315 15.28 19.98 -9.97
C ALA A 315 16.07 20.17 -11.28
N TRP A 316 16.86 19.16 -11.67
CA TRP A 316 17.53 19.14 -12.96
C TRP A 316 16.55 19.22 -14.14
N GLY A 317 15.53 18.37 -14.07
CA GLY A 317 14.52 18.18 -15.10
C GLY A 317 13.80 19.47 -15.40
N ALA A 318 13.38 20.21 -14.37
CA ALA A 318 12.70 21.49 -14.49
C ALA A 318 13.50 22.48 -15.36
N LEU A 319 14.80 22.64 -15.09
CA LEU A 319 15.67 23.56 -15.83
C LEU A 319 15.84 23.11 -17.30
N VAL A 320 16.13 21.82 -17.52
CA VAL A 320 16.28 21.23 -18.87
C VAL A 320 14.99 21.34 -19.66
N GLY A 321 13.85 21.10 -19.03
CA GLY A 321 12.55 21.12 -19.67
C GLY A 321 12.17 22.50 -20.16
N LEU A 322 12.27 23.51 -19.28
CA LEU A 322 11.99 24.91 -19.64
C LEU A 322 12.89 25.38 -20.80
N LYS A 323 14.18 25.06 -20.73
CA LYS A 323 15.12 25.42 -21.79
C LYS A 323 14.78 24.74 -23.13
N ARG A 324 14.43 23.45 -23.12
CA ARG A 324 14.05 22.71 -24.33
C ARG A 324 12.76 23.22 -24.96
N LEU A 325 11.81 23.67 -24.13
CA LEU A 325 10.58 24.31 -24.59
C LEU A 325 10.81 25.74 -25.12
N GLY A 326 12.03 26.28 -25.03
CA GLY A 326 12.35 27.65 -25.40
C GLY A 326 11.73 28.69 -24.47
N LEU A 327 11.30 28.29 -23.27
CA LEU A 327 10.66 29.17 -22.31
C LEU A 327 11.72 29.90 -21.48
N ARG A 328 11.59 31.22 -21.39
CA ARG A 328 12.45 32.08 -20.56
C ARG A 328 11.61 32.82 -19.53
N PRO A 329 11.80 32.55 -18.23
CA PRO A 329 11.06 33.25 -17.18
C PRO A 329 11.46 34.73 -17.09
N ARG A 330 10.62 35.55 -16.43
CA ARG A 330 10.97 36.96 -16.13
C ARG A 330 12.14 37.05 -15.16
N ARG A 331 12.09 36.23 -14.10
CA ARG A 331 13.13 36.08 -13.07
C ARG A 331 14.14 35.01 -13.46
N THR A 332 15.35 35.09 -12.93
CA THR A 332 16.33 34.01 -13.08
C THR A 332 15.89 32.79 -12.30
N LEU A 333 15.89 31.63 -12.95
CA LEU A 333 15.66 30.36 -12.29
C LEU A 333 17.01 29.72 -11.97
N ARG A 334 17.32 29.56 -10.68
CA ARG A 334 18.55 28.95 -10.19
C ARG A 334 18.23 27.56 -9.67
N VAL A 335 19.02 26.58 -10.12
CA VAL A 335 19.03 25.25 -9.49
C VAL A 335 20.26 25.13 -8.61
N ALA A 336 20.07 24.71 -7.37
CA ALA A 336 21.16 24.36 -6.46
C ALA A 336 20.99 22.91 -5.98
N MET A 337 22.02 22.10 -6.23
CA MET A 337 22.06 20.71 -5.80
C MET A 337 23.06 20.61 -4.65
N PHE A 338 22.52 20.48 -3.44
CA PHE A 338 23.29 20.61 -2.21
C PHE A 338 24.05 19.33 -1.86
N THR A 339 25.16 19.46 -1.14
CA THR A 339 25.87 18.33 -0.54
C THR A 339 25.78 18.41 0.99
N GLY A 340 25.52 17.29 1.63
CA GLY A 340 25.55 17.15 3.09
C GLY A 340 24.23 17.51 3.75
N GLU A 341 23.11 17.29 3.06
CA GLU A 341 21.78 17.36 3.67
C GLU A 341 21.70 16.38 4.84
N GLU A 342 22.10 15.13 4.59
CA GLU A 342 21.95 13.98 5.48
C GLU A 342 22.69 14.13 6.81
N PHE A 343 23.64 15.06 6.88
CA PHE A 343 24.42 15.42 8.06
C PHE A 343 24.06 16.79 8.64
N GLY A 344 22.82 17.24 8.43
CA GLY A 344 22.29 18.48 8.96
C GLY A 344 22.50 19.66 8.00
N THR A 345 22.05 19.51 6.75
CA THR A 345 21.90 20.60 5.78
C THR A 345 23.18 21.43 5.55
N LEU A 346 24.34 20.77 5.56
CA LEU A 346 25.66 21.44 5.53
C LEU A 346 25.84 22.31 4.28
N GLY A 347 25.45 21.79 3.11
CA GLY A 347 25.61 22.45 1.83
C GLY A 347 24.71 23.65 1.67
N SER A 348 23.43 23.54 2.02
CA SER A 348 22.49 24.66 1.97
C SER A 348 22.81 25.73 3.02
N ASN A 349 23.27 25.33 4.21
CA ASN A 349 23.76 26.27 5.23
C ASN A 349 25.01 27.03 4.76
N GLN A 350 25.94 26.36 4.06
CA GLN A 350 27.11 27.04 3.48
C GLN A 350 26.68 27.99 2.36
N TYR A 351 25.78 27.53 1.48
CA TYR A 351 25.21 28.36 0.42
C TYR A 351 24.52 29.61 1.00
N TYR A 352 23.71 29.48 2.05
CA TYR A 352 23.07 30.61 2.70
C TYR A 352 24.08 31.64 3.23
N ARG A 353 25.20 31.19 3.80
CA ARG A 353 26.27 32.07 4.27
C ARG A 353 26.99 32.78 3.12
N ASP A 354 27.32 32.05 2.07
CA ASP A 354 28.07 32.58 0.93
C ASP A 354 27.23 33.56 0.08
N HIS A 355 25.90 33.41 0.10
CA HIS A 355 24.95 34.25 -0.64
C HIS A 355 24.15 35.21 0.26
N ALA A 356 24.61 35.48 1.49
CA ALA A 356 23.89 36.30 2.46
C ALA A 356 23.58 37.72 1.94
N ASP A 357 24.48 38.30 1.17
CA ASP A 357 24.32 39.64 0.59
C ASP A 357 23.31 39.71 -0.57
N GLU A 358 22.98 38.55 -1.16
CA GLU A 358 22.05 38.38 -2.29
C GLU A 358 20.63 38.03 -1.82
N LEU A 359 20.38 37.79 -0.52
CA LEU A 359 19.10 37.27 -0.02
C LEU A 359 17.88 38.11 -0.41
N ARG A 360 18.04 39.42 -0.56
CA ARG A 360 16.98 40.35 -1.00
C ARG A 360 16.51 40.12 -2.45
N ASP A 361 17.28 39.36 -3.22
CA ASP A 361 17.00 39.06 -4.61
C ASP A 361 16.31 37.69 -4.78
N PHE A 362 16.35 36.83 -3.77
CA PHE A 362 15.59 35.59 -3.75
C PHE A 362 14.11 35.88 -3.45
N VAL A 363 13.22 35.46 -4.35
CA VAL A 363 11.77 35.68 -4.22
C VAL A 363 11.00 34.43 -3.80
N PHE A 364 11.56 33.25 -4.06
CA PHE A 364 10.95 31.96 -3.77
C PHE A 364 12.03 30.88 -3.78
N ALA A 365 11.93 29.93 -2.87
CA ALA A 365 12.76 28.73 -2.83
C ALA A 365 11.85 27.51 -2.70
N LEU A 366 12.16 26.47 -3.48
CA LEU A 366 11.49 25.18 -3.44
C LEU A 366 12.54 24.09 -3.41
N GLU A 367 12.37 23.14 -2.50
CA GLU A 367 13.20 21.94 -2.41
C GLU A 367 12.32 20.73 -2.66
N SER A 368 12.82 19.77 -3.44
CA SER A 368 12.18 18.48 -3.66
C SER A 368 12.98 17.42 -2.92
N ASP A 369 12.51 17.00 -1.75
CA ASP A 369 13.22 16.05 -0.88
C ASP A 369 12.27 15.13 -0.07
N GLU A 370 10.96 15.20 -0.34
CA GLU A 370 9.96 14.33 0.30
C GLU A 370 9.60 13.13 -0.60
N GLY A 371 10.59 12.63 -1.34
CA GLY A 371 10.46 11.52 -2.27
C GLY A 371 9.90 11.89 -3.65
N VAL A 372 9.32 10.89 -4.33
CA VAL A 372 8.93 10.97 -5.76
C VAL A 372 7.52 10.43 -6.03
N PHE A 373 6.67 10.45 -5.01
CA PHE A 373 5.28 10.01 -5.12
C PHE A 373 4.43 11.03 -5.89
N SER A 374 3.23 10.62 -6.29
CA SER A 374 2.26 11.52 -6.92
C SER A 374 2.00 12.73 -6.01
N PRO A 375 2.31 13.96 -6.45
CA PRO A 375 2.28 15.13 -5.58
C PRO A 375 0.84 15.49 -5.24
N ARG A 376 0.47 15.43 -3.96
CA ARG A 376 -0.85 15.87 -3.46
C ARG A 376 -0.93 17.36 -3.15
N GLY A 377 0.22 18.04 -3.09
CA GLY A 377 0.32 19.45 -2.75
C GLY A 377 1.76 19.84 -2.44
N LEU A 378 1.94 21.04 -1.88
CA LEU A 378 3.23 21.56 -1.43
C LEU A 378 3.14 21.93 0.05
N GLY A 379 4.09 21.45 0.85
CA GLY A 379 4.41 22.07 2.13
C GLY A 379 4.87 23.52 1.88
N PHE A 380 4.37 24.47 2.68
CA PHE A 380 4.71 25.88 2.48
C PHE A 380 4.92 26.61 3.79
N THR A 381 6.05 27.31 3.88
CA THR A 381 6.35 28.27 4.93
C THR A 381 6.55 29.65 4.32
N GLY A 382 5.85 30.66 4.83
CA GLY A 382 5.93 32.03 4.32
C GLY A 382 4.75 32.88 4.75
N SER A 383 4.55 34.02 4.07
CA SER A 383 3.41 34.91 4.36
C SER A 383 2.07 34.31 3.89
N GLU A 384 0.98 34.66 4.58
CA GLU A 384 -0.39 34.28 4.17
C GLU A 384 -0.71 34.71 2.73
N ARG A 385 -0.21 35.88 2.32
CA ARG A 385 -0.34 36.38 0.94
C ARG A 385 0.34 35.46 -0.07
N ALA A 386 1.56 35.01 0.23
CA ALA A 386 2.30 34.09 -0.65
C ALA A 386 1.64 32.71 -0.67
N GLN A 387 1.17 32.20 0.47
CA GLN A 387 0.38 30.98 0.54
C GLN A 387 -0.88 31.08 -0.32
N CYS A 388 -1.56 32.23 -0.29
CA CYS A 388 -2.75 32.50 -1.08
C CYS A 388 -2.46 32.48 -2.59
N ILE A 389 -1.36 33.12 -3.02
CA ILE A 389 -0.89 33.09 -4.41
C ILE A 389 -0.61 31.64 -4.85
N LEU A 390 0.13 30.87 -4.05
CA LEU A 390 0.47 29.48 -4.37
C LEU A 390 -0.75 28.59 -4.49
N ARG A 391 -1.77 28.75 -3.63
CA ARG A 391 -3.03 28.00 -3.77
C ARG A 391 -3.69 28.26 -5.13
N HIS A 392 -3.70 29.50 -5.61
CA HIS A 392 -4.25 29.82 -6.94
C HIS A 392 -3.39 29.24 -8.06
N VAL A 393 -2.06 29.28 -7.94
CA VAL A 393 -1.16 28.62 -8.89
C VAL A 393 -1.43 27.12 -8.97
N LEU A 394 -1.62 26.46 -7.81
CA LEU A 394 -1.85 25.01 -7.71
C LEU A 394 -3.20 24.58 -8.31
N GLN A 395 -4.21 25.46 -8.39
CA GLN A 395 -5.47 25.16 -9.10
C GLN A 395 -5.26 24.87 -10.59
N HIS A 396 -4.15 25.31 -11.19
CA HIS A 396 -3.81 24.97 -12.57
C HIS A 396 -3.16 23.59 -12.73
N TYR A 397 -2.84 22.94 -11.61
CA TYR A 397 -2.29 21.59 -11.53
C TYR A 397 -3.35 20.55 -11.16
N GLU A 398 -4.62 20.93 -10.96
CA GLU A 398 -5.72 19.96 -10.79
C GLU A 398 -5.78 19.01 -11.98
N SER A 399 -5.61 17.73 -11.66
CA SER A 399 -5.50 16.63 -12.60
C SER A 399 -6.68 16.61 -13.55
N ALA A 400 -6.35 16.37 -14.82
CA ALA A 400 -7.32 16.44 -15.90
C ALA A 400 -8.49 15.49 -15.66
N TYR A 401 -9.69 16.03 -15.47
CA TYR A 401 -10.93 15.29 -15.69
C TYR A 401 -10.87 14.67 -17.08
N PHE A 402 -10.73 13.35 -17.15
CA PHE A 402 -10.75 12.64 -18.42
C PHE A 402 -12.15 12.11 -18.68
N LEU A 403 -12.87 12.83 -19.54
CA LEU A 403 -14.19 12.46 -20.01
C LEU A 403 -14.10 11.75 -21.36
N VAL A 404 -14.49 10.48 -21.39
CA VAL A 404 -14.64 9.70 -22.62
C VAL A 404 -16.12 9.44 -22.87
N ALA A 405 -16.71 10.23 -23.76
CA ALA A 405 -18.03 9.97 -24.32
C ALA A 405 -17.87 9.42 -25.76
N LEU A 406 -18.07 8.11 -25.96
CA LEU A 406 -18.01 7.50 -27.30
C LEU A 406 -19.27 6.71 -27.64
N ASN A 407 -19.78 6.92 -28.85
CA ASN A 407 -20.87 6.14 -29.43
C ASN A 407 -20.31 5.30 -30.59
N SER A 408 -20.20 3.99 -30.41
CA SER A 408 -19.62 3.10 -31.44
C SER A 408 -20.69 2.23 -32.12
N ASN A 409 -20.88 2.48 -33.41
CA ASN A 409 -21.52 1.53 -34.33
C ASN A 409 -20.43 0.93 -35.23
N ARG A 410 -20.10 -0.36 -35.03
CA ARG A 410 -19.09 -1.14 -35.80
C ARG A 410 -17.61 -0.75 -35.64
N ILE A 411 -17.25 0.40 -35.07
CA ILE A 411 -15.85 0.79 -34.79
C ILE A 411 -15.37 0.18 -33.46
N VAL A 412 -14.08 -0.16 -33.37
CA VAL A 412 -13.40 -0.68 -32.15
C VAL A 412 -12.65 0.47 -31.46
N PRO A 413 -13.24 1.14 -30.46
CA PRO A 413 -12.49 2.11 -29.66
C PRO A 413 -11.58 1.35 -28.67
N SER A 414 -10.29 1.69 -28.67
CA SER A 414 -9.35 1.32 -27.60
C SER A 414 -8.95 2.58 -26.86
N VAL A 415 -9.22 2.61 -25.56
CA VAL A 415 -8.87 3.71 -24.67
C VAL A 415 -7.97 3.16 -23.57
N GLY A 416 -6.76 3.69 -23.48
CA GLY A 416 -5.84 3.43 -22.38
C GLY A 416 -5.56 4.75 -21.67
N GLN A 417 -5.77 4.76 -20.36
CA GLN A 417 -5.56 5.93 -19.52
C GLN A 417 -4.67 5.57 -18.33
N TYR A 418 -3.84 6.53 -17.94
CA TYR A 418 -2.86 6.43 -16.87
C TYR A 418 -2.96 7.68 -16.01
N ASP A 419 -2.83 7.52 -14.70
CA ASP A 419 -2.51 8.59 -13.73
C ASP A 419 -3.54 9.74 -13.79
N SER A 420 -4.73 9.49 -13.23
CA SER A 420 -5.84 10.44 -13.29
C SER A 420 -6.76 10.32 -12.07
N ASP A 421 -7.00 11.44 -11.38
CA ASP A 421 -7.87 11.49 -10.18
C ASP A 421 -9.27 10.94 -10.46
N ILE A 422 -9.92 11.41 -11.54
CA ILE A 422 -11.28 11.00 -11.88
C ILE A 422 -11.39 10.64 -13.36
N VAL A 423 -11.84 9.42 -13.59
CA VAL A 423 -12.09 8.87 -14.91
C VAL A 423 -13.58 8.64 -15.14
N LEU A 424 -14.14 9.30 -16.15
CA LEU A 424 -15.54 9.17 -16.53
C LEU A 424 -15.66 8.55 -17.91
N VAL A 425 -16.19 7.32 -17.96
CA VAL A 425 -16.39 6.57 -19.20
C VAL A 425 -17.88 6.33 -19.44
N ALA A 426 -18.45 7.02 -20.42
CA ALA A 426 -19.84 6.83 -20.85
C ALA A 426 -19.87 6.26 -22.27
N LEU A 427 -20.29 5.00 -22.42
CA LEU A 427 -20.17 4.27 -23.67
C LEU A 427 -21.44 3.53 -24.07
N THR A 428 -21.76 3.63 -25.37
CA THR A 428 -22.74 2.76 -26.01
C THR A 428 -22.08 1.96 -27.13
N SER A 429 -22.14 0.63 -27.03
CA SER A 429 -21.54 -0.30 -27.98
C SER A 429 -22.60 -1.16 -28.66
N LYS A 430 -22.59 -1.17 -30.00
CA LYS A 430 -23.42 -2.05 -30.82
C LYS A 430 -22.56 -2.77 -31.84
N ARG A 431 -22.48 -4.11 -31.74
CA ARG A 431 -21.67 -4.95 -32.63
C ARG A 431 -20.20 -4.50 -32.69
N SER A 432 -19.61 -4.25 -31.52
CA SER A 432 -18.21 -3.80 -31.40
C SER A 432 -17.48 -4.52 -30.26
N VAL A 433 -16.15 -4.36 -30.20
CA VAL A 433 -15.25 -5.00 -29.23
C VAL A 433 -14.42 -3.92 -28.51
N PRO A 434 -15.06 -3.01 -27.75
CA PRO A 434 -14.31 -1.91 -27.14
C PRO A 434 -13.34 -2.43 -26.07
N SER A 435 -12.15 -1.84 -26.01
CA SER A 435 -11.15 -2.14 -24.99
C SER A 435 -10.87 -0.89 -24.17
N ILE A 436 -10.94 -1.01 -22.86
CA ILE A 436 -10.76 0.09 -21.92
C ILE A 436 -9.79 -0.39 -20.84
N LYS A 437 -8.74 0.38 -20.63
CA LYS A 437 -7.76 0.13 -19.59
C LYS A 437 -7.52 1.40 -18.80
N HIS A 438 -7.57 1.26 -17.48
CA HIS A 438 -7.25 2.29 -16.50
C HIS A 438 -6.09 1.78 -15.65
N TYR A 439 -5.15 2.67 -15.38
CA TYR A 439 -3.96 2.43 -14.60
C TYR A 439 -3.79 3.60 -13.65
N ASP A 440 -3.60 3.33 -12.37
CA ASP A 440 -3.22 4.34 -11.37
C ASP A 440 -4.24 5.50 -11.34
N SER A 441 -5.42 5.25 -10.81
CA SER A 441 -6.52 6.23 -10.85
C SER A 441 -7.35 6.17 -9.58
N ASP A 442 -7.50 7.30 -8.89
CA ASP A 442 -8.24 7.36 -7.61
C ASP A 442 -9.70 6.93 -7.79
N ILE A 443 -10.40 7.47 -8.79
CA ILE A 443 -11.82 7.17 -9.02
C ILE A 443 -12.09 6.85 -10.49
N VAL A 444 -12.62 5.65 -10.75
CA VAL A 444 -13.03 5.23 -12.09
C VAL A 444 -14.53 4.93 -12.15
N LEU A 445 -15.24 5.70 -12.96
CA LEU A 445 -16.69 5.60 -13.18
C LEU A 445 -16.97 5.13 -14.62
N VAL A 446 -17.50 3.90 -14.77
CA VAL A 446 -17.83 3.32 -16.07
C VAL A 446 -19.32 3.08 -16.21
N ALA A 447 -19.97 3.80 -17.12
CA ALA A 447 -21.34 3.58 -17.56
C ALA A 447 -21.36 3.03 -18.99
N LEU A 448 -21.63 1.72 -19.15
CA LEU A 448 -21.56 1.05 -20.44
C LEU A 448 -22.87 0.34 -20.81
N THR A 449 -23.38 0.61 -22.01
CA THR A 449 -24.47 -0.16 -22.63
C THR A 449 -23.95 -0.97 -23.81
N SER A 450 -24.15 -2.29 -23.80
CA SER A 450 -23.63 -3.20 -24.82
C SER A 450 -24.72 -4.08 -25.46
N LYS A 451 -24.73 -4.13 -26.80
CA LYS A 451 -25.67 -4.96 -27.58
C LYS A 451 -24.94 -5.71 -28.69
N ARG A 452 -24.86 -7.04 -28.57
CA ARG A 452 -24.10 -7.90 -29.49
C ARG A 452 -22.63 -7.53 -29.55
N SER A 453 -22.04 -7.20 -28.40
CA SER A 453 -20.68 -6.65 -28.29
C SER A 453 -19.82 -7.49 -27.34
N MET A 454 -18.51 -7.30 -27.38
CA MET A 454 -17.54 -7.97 -26.50
C MET A 454 -16.61 -6.94 -25.83
N PRO A 455 -17.11 -6.13 -24.89
CA PRO A 455 -16.29 -5.12 -24.23
C PRO A 455 -15.27 -5.77 -23.28
N SER A 456 -14.05 -5.26 -23.26
CA SER A 456 -13.00 -5.60 -22.29
C SER A 456 -12.68 -4.35 -21.47
N ILE A 457 -12.90 -4.41 -20.16
CA ILE A 457 -12.59 -3.34 -19.21
C ILE A 457 -11.59 -3.88 -18.21
N ARG A 458 -10.48 -3.16 -18.02
CA ARG A 458 -9.45 -3.51 -17.04
C ARG A 458 -9.09 -2.30 -16.21
N HIS A 459 -9.02 -2.50 -14.90
CA HIS A 459 -8.53 -1.54 -13.91
C HIS A 459 -7.30 -2.15 -13.25
N TYR A 460 -6.29 -1.32 -13.05
CA TYR A 460 -5.02 -1.66 -12.43
C TYR A 460 -4.71 -0.54 -11.45
N GLU A 461 -4.48 -0.87 -10.17
CA GLU A 461 -4.05 0.09 -9.14
C GLU A 461 -5.03 1.27 -9.09
N SER A 462 -6.26 1.02 -8.66
CA SER A 462 -7.31 2.06 -8.62
C SER A 462 -8.06 2.02 -7.30
N ASP A 463 -8.05 3.11 -6.54
CA ASP A 463 -8.64 3.16 -5.20
C ASP A 463 -10.13 2.83 -5.24
N ILE A 464 -10.89 3.50 -6.13
CA ILE A 464 -12.34 3.36 -6.21
C ILE A 464 -12.80 3.10 -7.65
N VAL A 465 -13.48 1.98 -7.88
CA VAL A 465 -14.01 1.61 -9.20
C VAL A 465 -15.50 1.32 -9.17
N LEU A 466 -16.30 2.10 -9.91
CA LEU A 466 -17.73 1.87 -10.08
C LEU A 466 -18.06 1.52 -11.53
N VAL A 467 -18.64 0.34 -11.74
CA VAL A 467 -19.04 -0.13 -13.07
C VAL A 467 -20.55 -0.37 -13.15
N ALA A 468 -21.24 0.46 -13.92
CA ALA A 468 -22.65 0.28 -14.29
C ALA A 468 -22.74 -0.24 -15.74
N LEU A 469 -23.04 -1.53 -15.90
CA LEU A 469 -23.07 -2.19 -17.22
C LEU A 469 -24.45 -2.79 -17.54
N THR A 470 -25.00 -2.43 -18.69
CA THR A 470 -26.17 -3.10 -19.28
C THR A 470 -25.77 -3.89 -20.52
N SER A 471 -26.04 -5.21 -20.54
CA SER A 471 -25.62 -6.11 -21.63
C SER A 471 -26.76 -6.94 -22.23
N LYS A 472 -26.84 -6.97 -23.56
CA LYS A 472 -27.84 -7.76 -24.30
C LYS A 472 -27.19 -8.53 -25.45
N ARG A 473 -27.17 -9.86 -25.35
CA ARG A 473 -26.49 -10.75 -26.32
C ARG A 473 -24.99 -10.45 -26.44
N SER A 474 -24.34 -10.11 -25.33
CA SER A 474 -22.95 -9.64 -25.29
C SER A 474 -22.08 -10.54 -24.42
N VAL A 475 -20.76 -10.40 -24.56
CA VAL A 475 -19.75 -11.13 -23.76
C VAL A 475 -18.78 -10.12 -23.13
N PRO A 476 -19.20 -9.38 -22.07
CA PRO A 476 -18.33 -8.43 -21.42
C PRO A 476 -17.29 -9.14 -20.53
N SER A 477 -16.07 -8.63 -20.53
CA SER A 477 -14.99 -9.03 -19.64
C SER A 477 -14.57 -7.82 -18.81
N ILE A 478 -14.70 -7.92 -17.49
CA ILE A 478 -14.28 -6.88 -16.53
C ILE A 478 -13.22 -7.49 -15.61
N ARG A 479 -12.13 -6.77 -15.42
CA ARG A 479 -11.05 -7.16 -14.50
C ARG A 479 -10.65 -5.97 -13.65
N HIS A 480 -10.52 -6.20 -12.34
CA HIS A 480 -9.91 -5.29 -11.37
C HIS A 480 -8.69 -6.02 -10.82
N ASN A 481 -7.55 -5.35 -10.80
CA ASN A 481 -6.33 -5.86 -10.16
C ASN A 481 -5.83 -4.75 -9.26
N ASP A 482 -5.63 -5.06 -7.99
CA ASP A 482 -5.10 -4.12 -7.00
C ASP A 482 -6.02 -2.88 -6.91
N SER A 483 -7.20 -3.06 -6.32
CA SER A 483 -8.20 -2.01 -6.23
C SER A 483 -8.92 -2.06 -4.90
N ASP A 484 -8.81 -1.01 -4.08
CA ASP A 484 -9.32 -1.00 -2.71
C ASP A 484 -10.83 -1.24 -2.69
N ILE A 485 -11.61 -0.44 -3.44
CA ILE A 485 -13.07 -0.47 -3.43
C ILE A 485 -13.63 -0.67 -4.83
N VAL A 486 -14.34 -1.78 -5.04
CA VAL A 486 -14.94 -2.12 -6.34
C VAL A 486 -16.44 -2.36 -6.24
N LEU A 487 -17.23 -1.55 -6.94
CA LEU A 487 -18.69 -1.69 -7.05
C LEU A 487 -19.10 -2.02 -8.49
N VAL A 488 -19.69 -3.19 -8.71
CA VAL A 488 -20.17 -3.62 -10.04
C VAL A 488 -21.68 -3.82 -10.04
N ALA A 489 -22.39 -2.94 -10.76
CA ALA A 489 -23.81 -3.06 -11.05
C ALA A 489 -24.02 -3.54 -12.50
N LEU A 490 -24.39 -4.80 -12.68
CA LEU A 490 -24.52 -5.43 -14.00
C LEU A 490 -25.94 -5.95 -14.27
N THR A 491 -26.54 -5.51 -15.37
CA THR A 491 -27.77 -6.09 -15.92
C THR A 491 -27.49 -6.86 -17.20
N SER A 492 -27.83 -8.15 -17.25
CA SER A 492 -27.51 -9.04 -18.38
C SER A 492 -28.70 -9.82 -18.93
N LYS A 493 -28.86 -9.83 -20.26
CA LYS A 493 -29.92 -10.57 -20.96
C LYS A 493 -29.36 -11.34 -22.16
N ARG A 494 -29.38 -12.67 -22.09
CA ARG A 494 -28.77 -13.56 -23.11
C ARG A 494 -27.28 -13.30 -23.30
N SER A 495 -26.57 -12.99 -22.23
CA SER A 495 -25.15 -12.57 -22.26
C SER A 495 -24.28 -13.53 -21.45
N VAL A 496 -22.96 -13.44 -21.65
CA VAL A 496 -21.95 -14.25 -20.94
C VAL A 496 -20.93 -13.30 -20.30
N PRO A 497 -21.25 -12.64 -19.18
CA PRO A 497 -20.31 -11.73 -18.53
C PRO A 497 -19.26 -12.49 -17.71
N SER A 498 -18.01 -12.02 -17.77
CA SER A 498 -16.90 -12.48 -16.94
C SER A 498 -16.40 -11.31 -16.10
N ILE A 499 -16.43 -11.43 -14.77
CA ILE A 499 -15.92 -10.43 -13.83
C ILE A 499 -14.85 -11.12 -12.97
N ARG A 500 -13.69 -10.48 -12.82
CA ARG A 500 -12.60 -10.95 -11.96
C ARG A 500 -12.06 -9.81 -11.11
N HIS A 501 -11.83 -10.09 -9.85
CA HIS A 501 -11.16 -9.24 -8.87
C HIS A 501 -9.92 -9.99 -8.39
N TYR A 502 -8.81 -9.28 -8.33
CA TYR A 502 -7.52 -9.76 -7.83
C TYR A 502 -7.04 -8.69 -6.86
N ASP A 503 -6.72 -9.07 -5.63
CA ASP A 503 -6.15 -8.15 -4.63
C ASP A 503 -7.05 -6.92 -4.43
N SER A 504 -8.16 -7.11 -3.72
CA SER A 504 -9.16 -6.03 -3.56
C SER A 504 -9.81 -6.09 -2.18
N ASP A 505 -9.67 -5.01 -1.41
CA ASP A 505 -10.12 -4.95 -0.01
C ASP A 505 -11.64 -5.09 0.12
N ILE A 506 -12.40 -4.37 -0.71
CA ILE A 506 -13.86 -4.31 -0.64
C ILE A 506 -14.46 -4.50 -2.04
N VAL A 507 -15.23 -5.57 -2.22
CA VAL A 507 -15.88 -5.87 -3.49
C VAL A 507 -17.38 -6.06 -3.33
N LEU A 508 -18.18 -5.22 -4.00
CA LEU A 508 -19.63 -5.32 -4.07
C LEU A 508 -20.10 -5.60 -5.50
N VAL A 509 -20.71 -6.76 -5.72
CA VAL A 509 -21.27 -7.15 -7.03
C VAL A 509 -22.79 -7.28 -6.97
N ALA A 510 -23.50 -6.36 -7.61
CA ALA A 510 -24.94 -6.42 -7.82
C ALA A 510 -25.27 -6.84 -9.26
N LEU A 511 -25.71 -8.09 -9.45
CA LEU A 511 -25.96 -8.66 -10.78
C LEU A 511 -27.41 -9.10 -10.97
N THR A 512 -28.05 -8.59 -12.03
CA THR A 512 -29.35 -9.08 -12.51
C THR A 512 -29.18 -9.81 -13.84
N SER A 513 -29.56 -11.09 -13.91
CA SER A 513 -29.35 -11.92 -15.11
C SER A 513 -30.60 -12.66 -15.59
N LYS A 514 -30.81 -12.67 -16.91
CA LYS A 514 -31.92 -13.40 -17.56
C LYS A 514 -31.45 -14.14 -18.81
N ARG A 515 -31.50 -15.47 -18.77
CA ARG A 515 -31.00 -16.36 -19.84
C ARG A 515 -29.51 -16.15 -20.12
N SER A 516 -28.71 -15.89 -19.10
CA SER A 516 -27.29 -15.54 -19.20
C SER A 516 -26.40 -16.58 -18.52
N VAL A 517 -25.09 -16.51 -18.74
CA VAL A 517 -24.10 -17.38 -18.08
C VAL A 517 -23.01 -16.50 -17.45
N PRO A 518 -23.26 -15.89 -16.29
CA PRO A 518 -22.26 -15.05 -15.63
C PRO A 518 -21.19 -15.86 -14.90
N SER A 519 -19.94 -15.41 -14.99
CA SER A 519 -18.80 -15.93 -14.22
C SER A 519 -18.20 -14.81 -13.38
N ILE A 520 -18.18 -14.97 -12.07
CA ILE A 520 -17.59 -14.03 -11.11
C ILE A 520 -16.50 -14.78 -10.34
N ARG A 521 -15.31 -14.18 -10.22
CA ARG A 521 -14.20 -14.74 -9.45
C ARG A 521 -13.53 -13.64 -8.62
N HIS A 522 -13.20 -13.98 -7.39
CA HIS A 522 -12.42 -13.17 -6.45
C HIS A 522 -11.19 -13.98 -6.07
N TYR A 523 -10.03 -13.35 -6.08
CA TYR A 523 -8.74 -13.91 -5.74
C TYR A 523 -8.10 -12.96 -4.76
N GLU A 524 -7.76 -13.42 -3.56
CA GLU A 524 -7.08 -12.60 -2.53
C GLU A 524 -7.88 -11.30 -2.33
N SER A 525 -9.12 -11.41 -1.89
CA SER A 525 -10.01 -10.25 -1.72
C SER A 525 -10.68 -10.31 -0.37
N ASP A 526 -10.44 -9.33 0.50
CA ASP A 526 -10.82 -9.40 1.90
C ASP A 526 -12.34 -9.46 2.07
N ASN A 527 -13.05 -8.37 1.74
CA ASN A 527 -14.48 -8.20 2.04
C ASN A 527 -15.32 -8.24 0.77
N VAL A 528 -15.97 -9.38 0.51
CA VAL A 528 -16.72 -9.63 -0.73
C VAL A 528 -18.22 -9.80 -0.48
N LEU A 529 -19.04 -8.93 -1.08
CA LEU A 529 -20.50 -9.04 -1.12
C LEU A 529 -21.01 -9.27 -2.54
N VAL A 530 -21.67 -10.40 -2.78
CA VAL A 530 -22.31 -10.72 -4.06
C VAL A 530 -23.82 -10.81 -3.93
N ALA A 531 -24.54 -9.85 -4.50
CA ALA A 531 -26.00 -9.83 -4.60
C ALA A 531 -26.44 -10.18 -6.03
N LEU A 532 -27.01 -11.38 -6.22
CA LEU A 532 -27.36 -11.90 -7.54
C LEU A 532 -28.86 -12.23 -7.65
N THR A 533 -29.52 -11.65 -8.65
CA THR A 533 -30.89 -12.03 -9.06
C THR A 533 -30.89 -12.68 -10.43
N SER A 534 -31.32 -13.94 -10.53
CA SER A 534 -31.07 -14.78 -11.69
C SER A 534 -32.28 -15.60 -12.14
N LYS A 535 -32.62 -15.55 -13.43
CA LYS A 535 -33.76 -16.27 -14.02
C LYS A 535 -33.39 -16.97 -15.34
N ARG A 536 -33.52 -18.30 -15.38
CA ARG A 536 -33.14 -19.15 -16.52
C ARG A 536 -31.68 -18.99 -16.96
N SER A 537 -30.78 -18.65 -16.05
CA SER A 537 -29.35 -18.44 -16.26
C SER A 537 -28.52 -19.55 -15.58
N VAL A 538 -27.21 -19.57 -15.80
CA VAL A 538 -26.27 -20.51 -15.17
C VAL A 538 -25.09 -19.72 -14.57
N PRO A 539 -25.22 -19.17 -13.35
CA PRO A 539 -24.15 -18.40 -12.73
C PRO A 539 -23.07 -19.29 -12.10
N SER A 540 -21.81 -18.88 -12.24
CA SER A 540 -20.65 -19.44 -11.54
C SER A 540 -20.00 -18.36 -10.70
N ILE A 541 -19.86 -18.58 -9.40
CA ILE A 541 -19.19 -17.69 -8.45
C ILE A 541 -18.08 -18.48 -7.75
N ARG A 542 -16.88 -17.91 -7.67
CA ARG A 542 -15.74 -18.51 -6.96
C ARG A 542 -15.01 -17.46 -6.13
N HIS A 543 -14.65 -17.83 -4.92
CA HIS A 543 -13.81 -17.07 -4.01
C HIS A 543 -12.59 -17.94 -3.70
N TYR A 544 -11.42 -17.32 -3.75
CA TYR A 544 -10.12 -17.94 -3.48
C TYR A 544 -9.40 -17.00 -2.52
N ASP A 545 -9.08 -17.46 -1.32
CA ASP A 545 -8.35 -16.68 -0.32
C ASP A 545 -9.07 -15.36 -0.02
N SER A 546 -10.16 -15.43 0.75
CA SER A 546 -11.02 -14.26 1.00
C SER A 546 -11.49 -14.26 2.45
N ASP A 547 -11.22 -13.18 3.19
CA ASP A 547 -11.53 -13.06 4.61
C ASP A 547 -13.02 -13.19 4.90
N ILE A 548 -13.84 -12.28 4.34
CA ILE A 548 -15.28 -12.21 4.61
C ILE A 548 -16.05 -12.25 3.30
N VAL A 549 -16.83 -13.30 3.11
CA VAL A 549 -17.66 -13.50 1.91
C VAL A 549 -19.13 -13.58 2.26
N LEU A 550 -19.93 -12.64 1.76
CA LEU A 550 -21.40 -12.66 1.84
C LEU A 550 -22.03 -12.84 0.44
N VAL A 551 -22.78 -13.92 0.25
CA VAL A 551 -23.48 -14.20 -1.01
C VAL A 551 -24.99 -14.19 -0.79
N VAL A 552 -25.68 -13.22 -1.41
CA VAL A 552 -27.15 -13.14 -1.43
C VAL A 552 -27.67 -13.47 -2.83
N LEU A 553 -28.33 -14.62 -2.98
CA LEU A 553 -28.74 -15.12 -4.29
C LEU A 553 -30.25 -15.41 -4.37
N THR A 554 -30.93 -14.80 -5.33
CA THR A 554 -32.33 -15.13 -5.69
C THR A 554 -32.39 -15.84 -7.05
N SER A 555 -32.87 -17.07 -7.04
CA SER A 555 -32.71 -18.03 -8.13
C SER A 555 -34.05 -18.62 -8.61
N LYS A 556 -34.37 -18.51 -9.91
CA LYS A 556 -35.57 -19.13 -10.49
C LYS A 556 -35.30 -19.89 -11.79
N ARG A 557 -35.48 -21.22 -11.79
CA ARG A 557 -35.22 -22.12 -12.93
C ARG A 557 -33.76 -22.06 -13.40
N ILE A 558 -32.82 -22.27 -12.49
CA ILE A 558 -31.38 -22.13 -12.76
C ILE A 558 -30.52 -23.22 -12.11
N VAL A 559 -29.23 -23.26 -12.47
CA VAL A 559 -28.19 -24.13 -11.90
C VAL A 559 -27.01 -23.25 -11.46
N PRO A 560 -27.04 -22.63 -10.27
CA PRO A 560 -25.92 -21.84 -9.78
C PRO A 560 -24.82 -22.74 -9.20
N SER A 561 -23.56 -22.40 -9.47
CA SER A 561 -22.39 -23.02 -8.86
C SER A 561 -21.65 -21.96 -8.04
N ILE A 562 -21.54 -22.16 -6.73
CA ILE A 562 -20.82 -21.30 -5.80
C ILE A 562 -19.72 -22.14 -5.14
N LYS A 563 -18.50 -21.60 -5.11
CA LYS A 563 -17.36 -22.25 -4.46
C LYS A 563 -16.55 -21.25 -3.65
N HIS A 564 -16.15 -21.66 -2.46
CA HIS A 564 -15.24 -20.94 -1.57
C HIS A 564 -14.05 -21.85 -1.30
N TYR A 565 -12.85 -21.30 -1.42
CA TYR A 565 -11.58 -21.97 -1.21
C TYR A 565 -10.75 -21.09 -0.30
N ASP A 566 -10.35 -21.60 0.87
CA ASP A 566 -9.53 -20.85 1.83
C ASP A 566 -10.22 -19.52 2.19
N SER A 567 -11.28 -19.57 2.98
CA SER A 567 -12.04 -18.35 3.30
C SER A 567 -12.46 -18.36 4.74
N ASP A 568 -12.12 -17.32 5.49
CA ASP A 568 -12.28 -17.30 6.95
C ASP A 568 -13.76 -17.32 7.32
N ILE A 569 -14.54 -16.36 6.82
CA ILE A 569 -15.95 -16.18 7.17
C ILE A 569 -16.80 -16.18 5.91
N VAL A 570 -17.66 -17.19 5.76
CA VAL A 570 -18.56 -17.33 4.62
C VAL A 570 -20.01 -17.33 5.04
N LEU A 571 -20.78 -16.36 4.57
CA LEU A 571 -22.23 -16.25 4.75
C LEU A 571 -22.94 -16.41 3.40
N VAL A 572 -23.86 -17.37 3.29
CA VAL A 572 -24.66 -17.58 2.07
C VAL A 572 -26.15 -17.52 2.38
N ALA A 573 -26.83 -16.52 1.85
CA ALA A 573 -28.28 -16.38 1.88
C ALA A 573 -28.88 -16.67 0.50
N LEU A 574 -29.52 -17.83 0.33
CA LEU A 574 -30.02 -18.29 -0.97
C LEU A 574 -31.54 -18.49 -0.94
N THR A 575 -32.26 -17.85 -1.86
CA THR A 575 -33.67 -18.14 -2.15
C THR A 575 -33.78 -18.81 -3.52
N SER A 576 -34.26 -20.06 -3.57
CA SER A 576 -34.32 -20.85 -4.80
C SER A 576 -35.72 -21.39 -5.12
N LYS A 577 -36.14 -21.30 -6.40
CA LYS A 577 -37.39 -21.89 -6.88
C LYS A 577 -37.20 -22.63 -8.20
N ARG A 578 -37.45 -23.94 -8.21
CA ARG A 578 -37.25 -24.81 -9.38
C ARG A 578 -35.81 -24.81 -9.88
N SER A 579 -34.84 -24.83 -8.97
CA SER A 579 -33.41 -24.65 -9.29
C SER A 579 -32.56 -25.78 -8.71
N VAL A 580 -31.33 -25.95 -9.19
CA VAL A 580 -30.37 -26.95 -8.71
C VAL A 580 -29.08 -26.25 -8.27
N PRO A 581 -29.06 -25.62 -7.08
CA PRO A 581 -27.86 -24.94 -6.60
C PRO A 581 -26.80 -25.93 -6.11
N SER A 582 -25.54 -25.66 -6.45
CA SER A 582 -24.37 -26.37 -5.95
C SER A 582 -23.48 -25.38 -5.22
N ILE A 583 -23.33 -25.56 -3.90
CA ILE A 583 -22.48 -24.76 -3.03
C ILE A 583 -21.37 -25.68 -2.48
N ARG A 584 -20.12 -25.24 -2.55
CA ARG A 584 -18.98 -26.00 -1.99
C ARG A 584 -18.06 -25.08 -1.21
N HIS A 585 -17.62 -25.53 -0.06
CA HIS A 585 -16.62 -24.89 0.78
C HIS A 585 -15.44 -25.85 0.93
N TYR A 586 -14.24 -25.33 0.77
CA TYR A 586 -12.97 -26.04 0.89
C TYR A 586 -12.13 -25.23 1.85
N GLU A 587 -11.70 -25.82 2.97
CA GLU A 587 -10.80 -25.17 3.93
C GLU A 587 -11.34 -23.79 4.33
N SER A 588 -12.48 -23.74 5.01
CA SER A 588 -13.12 -22.48 5.39
C SER A 588 -13.43 -22.50 6.87
N ASP A 589 -13.16 -21.42 7.60
CA ASP A 589 -13.12 -21.47 9.07
C ASP A 589 -14.49 -21.35 9.74
N ILE A 590 -15.33 -20.45 9.24
CA ILE A 590 -16.69 -20.17 9.73
C ILE A 590 -17.63 -20.13 8.52
N VAL A 591 -18.62 -21.03 8.50
CA VAL A 591 -19.56 -21.11 7.38
C VAL A 591 -21.00 -21.06 7.87
N LEU A 592 -21.74 -20.03 7.44
CA LEU A 592 -23.15 -19.80 7.72
C LEU A 592 -23.96 -19.87 6.43
N VAL A 593 -24.88 -20.82 6.32
CA VAL A 593 -25.72 -20.95 5.12
C VAL A 593 -27.20 -20.91 5.49
N ALA A 594 -27.91 -19.90 5.01
CA ALA A 594 -29.37 -19.79 5.11
C ALA A 594 -30.00 -20.02 3.72
N LEU A 595 -30.77 -21.09 3.57
CA LEU A 595 -31.38 -21.48 2.30
C LEU A 595 -32.89 -21.62 2.41
N THR A 596 -33.62 -20.83 1.62
CA THR A 596 -35.05 -21.02 1.38
C THR A 596 -35.26 -21.64 0.00
N SER A 597 -35.88 -22.81 -0.08
CA SER A 597 -36.03 -23.56 -1.32
C SER A 597 -37.45 -24.04 -1.59
N LYS A 598 -37.90 -23.95 -2.85
CA LYS A 598 -39.21 -24.48 -3.30
C LYS A 598 -39.10 -25.24 -4.61
N ARG A 599 -39.39 -26.53 -4.60
CA ARG A 599 -39.24 -27.43 -5.78
C ARG A 599 -37.84 -27.42 -6.37
N SER A 600 -36.82 -27.36 -5.51
CA SER A 600 -35.41 -27.27 -5.91
C SER A 600 -34.67 -28.55 -5.52
N VAL A 601 -33.41 -28.68 -5.98
CA VAL A 601 -32.50 -29.76 -5.58
C VAL A 601 -31.16 -29.15 -5.18
N PRO A 602 -31.01 -28.65 -3.93
CA PRO A 602 -29.75 -28.10 -3.47
C PRO A 602 -28.71 -29.18 -3.15
N SER A 603 -27.45 -28.90 -3.45
CA SER A 603 -26.30 -29.65 -2.97
C SER A 603 -25.32 -28.69 -2.29
N ILE A 604 -25.01 -28.98 -1.03
CA ILE A 604 -24.06 -28.22 -0.22
C ILE A 604 -23.02 -29.21 0.29
N ARG A 605 -21.74 -28.90 0.08
CA ARG A 605 -20.63 -29.76 0.50
C ARG A 605 -19.55 -28.94 1.18
N HIS A 606 -19.03 -29.47 2.27
CA HIS A 606 -17.92 -28.88 3.02
C HIS A 606 -16.77 -29.88 3.05
N TYR A 607 -15.58 -29.41 2.74
CA TYR A 607 -14.34 -30.18 2.67
C TYR A 607 -13.33 -29.52 3.59
N GLU A 608 -12.97 -30.18 4.68
CA GLU A 608 -11.96 -29.67 5.62
C GLU A 608 -12.29 -28.24 6.12
N SER A 609 -13.58 -27.95 6.31
CA SER A 609 -14.07 -26.65 6.79
C SER A 609 -14.59 -26.77 8.23
N ASP A 610 -14.38 -25.73 9.01
CA ASP A 610 -14.72 -25.65 10.44
C ASP A 610 -15.96 -24.76 10.69
N ASN A 611 -16.46 -24.80 11.93
CA ASN A 611 -17.57 -23.98 12.47
C ASN A 611 -18.74 -23.74 11.49
N ILE A 612 -19.33 -24.84 11.02
CA ILE A 612 -20.41 -24.83 10.01
C ILE A 612 -21.79 -24.80 10.68
N LEU A 613 -22.61 -23.82 10.30
CA LEU A 613 -24.03 -23.74 10.64
C LEU A 613 -24.88 -23.56 9.37
N VAL A 614 -25.87 -24.43 9.21
CA VAL A 614 -26.76 -24.44 8.04
C VAL A 614 -28.22 -24.38 8.52
N ASP A 615 -28.96 -23.37 8.08
CA ASP A 615 -30.40 -23.21 8.27
C ASP A 615 -31.16 -23.39 6.95
N LEU A 616 -32.06 -24.36 6.91
CA LEU A 616 -32.77 -24.79 5.70
C LEU A 616 -34.28 -24.71 5.89
N GLN A 617 -34.94 -23.95 5.00
CA GLN A 617 -36.40 -23.89 4.90
C GLN A 617 -36.83 -24.39 3.52
N ALA A 618 -37.41 -25.59 3.47
CA ALA A 618 -37.68 -26.29 2.22
C ALA A 618 -39.14 -26.76 2.07
N ASP A 619 -39.71 -26.55 0.89
CA ASP A 619 -41.07 -26.99 0.51
C ASP A 619 -41.01 -27.73 -0.85
N ASP A 620 -41.49 -28.98 -0.91
CA ASP A 620 -41.39 -29.91 -2.07
C ASP A 620 -39.93 -30.08 -2.63
N THR A 621 -38.90 -30.32 -1.82
CA THR A 621 -37.47 -30.27 -2.24
C THR A 621 -36.72 -31.56 -1.89
N ILE A 622 -35.78 -32.01 -2.75
CA ILE A 622 -34.90 -33.18 -2.52
C ILE A 622 -33.47 -32.68 -2.25
N GLU A 623 -32.85 -33.08 -1.14
CA GLU A 623 -31.60 -32.47 -0.66
C GLU A 623 -30.43 -33.47 -0.60
N ARG A 624 -29.20 -32.96 -0.79
CA ARG A 624 -27.95 -33.70 -0.54
C ARG A 624 -26.96 -32.81 0.22
N HIS A 625 -26.82 -33.07 1.51
CA HIS A 625 -25.85 -32.44 2.40
C HIS A 625 -24.78 -33.45 2.82
N SER A 626 -23.49 -33.08 2.73
CA SER A 626 -22.39 -33.93 3.17
C SER A 626 -21.24 -33.09 3.74
N VAL A 627 -20.81 -33.42 4.96
CA VAL A 627 -19.59 -32.92 5.60
C VAL A 627 -18.54 -34.02 5.46
N GLY A 628 -17.45 -33.77 4.74
CA GLY A 628 -16.37 -34.75 4.56
C GLY A 628 -15.32 -34.61 5.67
N GLY A 629 -15.17 -35.64 6.52
CA GLY A 629 -14.01 -35.78 7.41
C GLY A 629 -12.92 -36.67 6.77
N PRO A 630 -11.66 -36.62 7.26
CA PRO A 630 -10.57 -37.38 6.67
C PRO A 630 -10.74 -38.88 6.99
N TYR A 631 -10.51 -39.72 5.97
CA TYR A 631 -10.59 -41.19 5.97
C TYR A 631 -12.00 -41.82 6.05
N ALA A 632 -12.61 -42.04 4.88
CA ALA A 632 -13.55 -43.14 4.69
C ALA A 632 -13.40 -43.74 3.28
N TRP A 633 -12.43 -44.63 3.10
CA TRP A 633 -12.51 -45.66 2.07
C TRP A 633 -13.70 -46.56 2.44
N ARG A 634 -14.85 -46.42 1.76
CA ARG A 634 -15.90 -47.44 1.81
C ARG A 634 -15.67 -48.47 0.70
N PRO A 635 -15.71 -49.77 1.01
CA PRO A 635 -15.56 -50.83 0.02
C PRO A 635 -16.75 -50.82 -0.95
N ARG A 636 -16.49 -51.12 -2.22
CA ARG A 636 -17.51 -51.21 -3.28
C ARG A 636 -18.63 -52.19 -2.87
N PRO A 637 -19.92 -51.85 -3.02
CA PRO A 637 -21.00 -52.82 -2.87
C PRO A 637 -20.94 -53.81 -4.04
N GLY A 638 -20.95 -55.11 -3.70
CA GLY A 638 -21.01 -56.20 -4.65
C GLY A 638 -22.22 -56.05 -5.59
N ARG A 639 -21.96 -56.09 -6.89
CA ARG A 639 -22.99 -56.40 -7.88
C ARG A 639 -23.15 -57.91 -7.93
N THR A 640 -24.29 -58.37 -7.45
CA THR A 640 -24.86 -59.67 -7.79
C THR A 640 -25.09 -59.74 -9.30
N ARG A 641 -24.35 -60.62 -9.99
CA ARG A 641 -24.80 -61.25 -11.23
C ARG A 641 -24.43 -62.74 -11.18
N CYS A 642 -25.47 -63.56 -11.29
CA CYS A 642 -25.46 -65.02 -11.40
C CYS A 642 -24.66 -65.54 -12.63
N PRO A 643 -24.32 -66.85 -12.64
CA PRO A 643 -23.05 -67.34 -13.16
C PRO A 643 -23.13 -67.86 -14.60
N ARG A 644 -22.00 -67.89 -15.30
CA ARG A 644 -21.74 -68.89 -16.36
C ARG A 644 -20.25 -69.15 -16.52
N ARG A 645 -19.97 -70.43 -16.76
CA ARG A 645 -18.72 -71.19 -16.76
C ARG A 645 -17.72 -70.80 -17.87
N SER A 646 -16.53 -71.41 -17.75
CA SER A 646 -15.49 -71.72 -18.77
C SER A 646 -14.44 -70.62 -18.96
N LEU A 647 -13.13 -70.88 -19.09
CA LEU A 647 -12.24 -72.03 -18.85
C LEU A 647 -10.81 -71.48 -19.08
N SER A 648 -9.82 -72.20 -18.57
CA SER A 648 -8.39 -72.24 -18.95
C SER A 648 -7.39 -71.12 -18.59
N LEU A 649 -6.38 -71.59 -17.82
CA LEU A 649 -4.99 -71.20 -17.54
C LEU A 649 -4.07 -71.21 -18.79
N PRO A 650 -2.72 -71.08 -18.70
CA PRO A 650 -1.82 -70.28 -17.83
C PRO A 650 -0.70 -69.56 -18.65
N ALA A 651 0.19 -68.78 -18.02
CA ALA A 651 1.65 -69.01 -18.04
C ALA A 651 2.47 -67.86 -17.43
N ASP A 652 3.52 -68.30 -16.75
CA ASP A 652 4.55 -67.64 -15.96
C ASP A 652 5.54 -66.70 -16.70
N THR A 653 6.31 -66.01 -15.85
CA THR A 653 7.73 -65.57 -15.98
C THR A 653 8.09 -64.20 -16.57
N GLN A 654 8.65 -63.37 -15.67
CA GLN A 654 9.56 -62.21 -15.79
C GLN A 654 10.90 -62.58 -16.48
N PRO A 655 11.80 -61.65 -16.92
CA PRO A 655 12.31 -60.50 -16.14
C PRO A 655 12.73 -59.21 -16.90
N ALA A 656 13.27 -58.29 -16.09
CA ALA A 656 13.69 -56.90 -16.32
C ALA A 656 14.71 -56.65 -17.44
N VAL A 657 14.72 -55.42 -17.98
CA VAL A 657 15.70 -54.33 -17.72
C VAL A 657 15.46 -53.21 -18.75
N PHE A 658 15.26 -51.97 -18.27
CA PHE A 658 15.23 -50.73 -19.06
C PHE A 658 16.55 -49.97 -18.85
N HIS A 659 17.12 -49.40 -19.92
CA HIS A 659 18.29 -48.50 -19.85
C HIS A 659 17.93 -47.04 -20.18
N SER A 660 18.57 -46.16 -19.40
CA SER A 660 18.96 -44.76 -19.61
C SER A 660 17.90 -43.68 -19.81
N SER A 661 17.53 -43.00 -18.72
CA SER A 661 17.93 -41.60 -18.40
C SER A 661 16.98 -41.01 -17.34
N PRO A 662 17.48 -40.44 -16.24
CA PRO A 662 16.81 -39.26 -15.72
C PRO A 662 17.74 -38.14 -15.26
N HIS A 663 17.24 -36.94 -15.51
CA HIS A 663 17.77 -35.65 -15.09
C HIS A 663 17.87 -35.49 -13.57
N LEU A 664 18.90 -34.74 -13.20
CA LEU A 664 19.18 -34.15 -11.89
C LEU A 664 18.00 -33.35 -11.32
N CYS A 665 17.61 -33.68 -10.09
CA CYS A 665 17.61 -32.74 -8.95
C CYS A 665 17.27 -33.51 -7.65
N GLY A 666 18.28 -33.76 -6.81
CA GLY A 666 18.08 -34.03 -5.37
C GLY A 666 17.60 -32.74 -4.69
N GLN A 667 16.65 -32.75 -3.74
CA GLN A 667 16.70 -33.35 -2.40
C GLN A 667 17.98 -33.05 -1.60
N TYR A 668 17.88 -32.07 -0.70
CA TYR A 668 18.29 -32.24 0.70
C TYR A 668 17.02 -32.64 1.49
N ARG A 669 16.81 -33.91 1.91
CA ARG A 669 17.38 -34.66 3.06
C ARG A 669 16.95 -34.10 4.42
N ARG A 670 16.06 -34.83 5.13
CA ARG A 670 16.31 -35.90 6.15
C ARG A 670 16.46 -35.28 7.56
N ALA A 671 16.02 -35.84 8.69
CA ALA A 671 15.65 -37.21 9.08
C ALA A 671 14.76 -37.19 10.33
N GLY A 672 14.05 -38.30 10.59
CA GLY A 672 13.50 -38.64 11.89
C GLY A 672 14.37 -39.65 12.67
N HIS A 673 14.08 -39.76 13.98
CA HIS A 673 14.40 -40.79 15.00
C HIS A 673 14.56 -40.05 16.34
N GLY A 674 14.03 -40.45 17.50
CA GLY A 674 13.20 -41.57 17.92
C GLY A 674 13.12 -41.63 19.47
N ARG A 675 12.03 -42.25 19.96
CA ARG A 675 11.84 -42.99 21.23
C ARG A 675 11.66 -42.33 22.62
N ALA A 676 10.72 -43.00 23.32
CA ALA A 676 10.46 -43.15 24.77
C ALA A 676 9.62 -42.05 25.45
N GLY A 677 8.54 -42.33 26.20
CA GLY A 677 7.88 -43.56 26.66
C GLY A 677 6.43 -43.20 27.09
N SER A 678 5.45 -44.07 26.82
CA SER A 678 4.81 -44.99 27.78
C SER A 678 3.87 -44.35 28.83
N SER A 679 2.57 -44.64 28.63
CA SER A 679 1.55 -45.05 29.63
C SER A 679 1.23 -44.19 30.85
N CYS A 680 -0.01 -43.69 30.91
CA CYS A 680 -1.03 -43.95 31.96
C CYS A 680 -2.26 -43.06 31.67
N SER A 681 -3.38 -43.55 31.12
CA SER A 681 -4.51 -44.23 31.79
C SER A 681 -5.02 -43.55 33.06
N LEU A 682 -6.24 -43.01 33.00
CA LEU A 682 -7.39 -43.18 33.92
C LEU A 682 -8.47 -42.15 33.50
N LEU A 683 -9.59 -42.58 32.89
CA LEU A 683 -10.89 -42.84 33.54
C LEU A 683 -11.47 -41.58 34.25
N GLY A 684 -12.69 -41.13 33.97
CA GLY A 684 -13.76 -41.77 33.24
C GLY A 684 -14.98 -40.88 33.03
N CYS A 685 -15.94 -41.48 32.32
CA CYS A 685 -17.30 -40.99 32.12
C CYS A 685 -18.07 -40.87 33.45
N ALA A 686 -18.94 -39.85 33.55
CA ALA A 686 -20.29 -40.06 34.03
C ALA A 686 -21.23 -38.97 33.49
N ARG A 687 -22.19 -39.43 32.67
CA ARG A 687 -23.45 -38.74 32.38
C ARG A 687 -24.26 -38.59 33.67
N LEU A 688 -25.09 -37.55 33.77
CA LEU A 688 -26.48 -37.70 34.20
C LEU A 688 -27.33 -36.50 33.77
N CYS A 689 -28.43 -36.82 33.11
CA CYS A 689 -29.50 -35.95 32.65
C CYS A 689 -30.45 -35.55 33.78
N SER A 690 -31.01 -34.34 33.68
CA SER A 690 -32.38 -33.90 34.04
C SER A 690 -32.27 -32.41 34.43
N GLY A 691 -33.09 -31.45 34.03
CA GLY A 691 -34.45 -31.50 33.52
C GLY A 691 -35.25 -30.38 34.21
N ARG A 692 -35.28 -29.20 33.56
CA ARG A 692 -36.40 -28.22 33.57
C ARG A 692 -36.63 -27.33 34.83
N PRO A 693 -37.42 -26.23 34.68
CA PRO A 693 -36.96 -24.84 34.86
C PRO A 693 -37.69 -24.09 35.98
N LEU A 694 -37.30 -22.85 36.31
CA LEU A 694 -38.21 -21.84 36.88
C LEU A 694 -37.71 -20.39 36.66
N LEU A 695 -38.68 -19.54 36.36
CA LEU A 695 -38.65 -18.12 36.03
C LEU A 695 -38.45 -17.20 37.26
N ARG A 696 -37.94 -15.99 36.99
CA ARG A 696 -38.16 -14.65 37.60
C ARG A 696 -36.82 -13.90 37.53
N GLY A 697 -36.62 -12.79 36.84
CA GLY A 697 -37.49 -11.65 36.60
C GLY A 697 -36.96 -10.47 37.42
N ALA A 698 -36.24 -9.53 36.80
CA ALA A 698 -36.13 -8.12 37.22
C ALA A 698 -35.28 -7.31 36.23
N SER A 699 -35.98 -6.58 35.37
CA SER A 699 -35.55 -5.37 34.68
C SER A 699 -35.19 -4.26 35.67
N ARG A 700 -34.18 -3.43 35.38
CA ARG A 700 -34.19 -1.98 35.69
C ARG A 700 -33.39 -1.20 34.65
N HIS A 701 -34.14 -0.36 33.93
CA HIS A 701 -33.70 0.85 33.24
C HIS A 701 -33.13 1.87 34.24
N TYR A 702 -32.19 2.70 33.80
CA TYR A 702 -32.20 4.14 34.11
C TYR A 702 -31.60 4.95 32.95
N ASP A 703 -31.94 6.22 32.97
CA ASP A 703 -32.39 7.05 31.85
C ASP A 703 -31.33 8.02 31.29
N GLN A 704 -31.72 8.66 30.20
CA GLN A 704 -31.07 9.80 29.54
C GLN A 704 -31.20 11.13 30.32
N GLY A 705 -30.38 12.11 29.92
CA GLY A 705 -30.59 13.56 30.12
C GLY A 705 -29.35 14.25 30.70
N GLY A 706 -28.86 15.39 30.23
CA GLY A 706 -29.32 16.34 29.23
C GLY A 706 -28.34 17.52 29.23
N ALA A 707 -28.26 18.22 28.10
CA ALA A 707 -27.46 19.43 27.91
C ALA A 707 -28.12 20.67 28.55
N ARG A 708 -27.30 21.63 29.05
CA ARG A 708 -27.31 23.08 28.70
C ARG A 708 -26.70 23.99 29.79
N ASN A 709 -26.18 25.13 29.30
CA ASN A 709 -25.79 26.41 29.92
C ASN A 709 -24.27 26.63 29.99
N VAL A 710 -23.63 27.41 29.10
CA VAL A 710 -23.72 28.85 28.74
C VAL A 710 -22.86 29.74 29.65
N GLU A 711 -21.86 30.35 28.98
CA GLU A 711 -21.17 31.64 29.22
C GLU A 711 -20.78 32.09 30.63
N ALA A 712 -19.48 32.31 30.82
CA ALA A 712 -18.85 33.66 30.80
C ALA A 712 -17.57 33.66 31.66
N LEU A 713 -16.43 34.01 31.06
CA LEU A 713 -15.61 35.15 31.49
C LEU A 713 -14.36 35.27 30.61
N ARG A 714 -14.21 36.49 30.13
CA ARG A 714 -13.19 37.00 29.22
C ARG A 714 -12.28 37.89 30.07
N ARG A 715 -10.98 37.87 29.77
CA ARG A 715 -9.97 38.94 29.91
C ARG A 715 -8.89 38.81 31.00
N GLN A 716 -7.71 39.26 30.54
CA GLN A 716 -6.45 39.63 31.20
C GLN A 716 -5.51 38.44 31.43
N GLY A 717 -4.30 38.38 30.88
CA GLY A 717 -3.49 39.36 30.17
C GLY A 717 -2.04 39.22 30.64
N HIS A 718 -1.15 38.75 29.77
CA HIS A 718 0.21 39.23 29.52
C HIS A 718 0.88 38.41 28.44
#